data_AF-D2TYU1-F1
#
_entry.id   AF-D2TYU1-F1
#
_cell.length_a   1.000
_cell.length_b   1.000
_cell.length_c   1.000
_cell.angle_alpha   90.00
_cell.angle_beta   90.00
_cell.angle_gamma   90.00
#
_symmetry.space_group_name_H-M   'P 1'
#
loop_
_entity.id
_entity.type
_entity.pdbx_description
1 polymer ?
#
loop_
_entity_poly.entity_id
_entity_poly.type
_entity_poly.pdbx_seq_one_letter_code
_entity_poly.pdbx_strand_id
1 'polypeptide(L)'
;MPKTNKYYFDVGFSQQKYIFELSEKRFKHIIDKFISYDDPGLAKEITGICLALSAAYLTQVREGGLEQGERYLKGIKRLVKVIESHTESYDPPYIKARHQARQLHAKEKLNLLFIDLVSRQRLSFDLYEMMNYQPDYSNWPAIEKNETIPDFIKKVVDFETKKNYKFIERFWFKTLMLEIEHGIDTHKVNVDDIKLTVHRIFLDFKKKYIKGYINYYNERGLKINDQDINSIANDIEFDVFITNYLDKDSTVNRRYFELSSENHMMAIVIDKNSQTELVKYAFFDPNYGVIYFDDKEKFKQFLTYIIKERKDIYNFLVYDNNTYITSIIELENDPVINKNNIFPIIESDLVNITTTKILCDEQSFFYLSDNQKLQFKKFHQQSASTELELISDGEQYKAISIVINSVDSSDILALITNQYKNILKFNYDKIYLKIENDKCIVYKINHNVKLLANQPLPISDLSEPITEFTLETLPVESLEIHKNEVLGQDTVKLDQWWDPRVEPEKIPSHSSAVKTKLAESNYRHNLIIQLEGENIVSQSTANLIGKHPDNTTVIQYDLEQNRYRVVYGDINKVAGERTRWFLIGHGRKDDITKKRTFARKTAEYIADKLMHLRKTEFNNSEPEKIVLLGCKLGQAKIGDNFALDFSQQLWNEGFNSTITAYTRDLYIGSHGRKNIYLNNFERSRRDARYYKTTFDKQLSPLGLQINNEILIFYILRLINSGELSLDSETIKNNDYIKKYFHLPNGKLDIDLLKLVAYDARAYELFYQCINENRHNYTIDDFLNKLWAEKIFDPPLWKTINQTVIKKNLYSVKQNNIKK
;
A
#
# COMPACT_ATOMS: atom_id res chain seq x y z
N MET A 1 -44.74 2.11 18.25
CA MET A 1 -43.49 2.35 17.49
C MET A 1 -42.28 2.01 18.37
N PRO A 2 -41.67 0.83 18.23
CA PRO A 2 -40.42 0.50 18.93
C PRO A 2 -39.24 1.18 18.23
N LYS A 3 -38.35 1.76 19.05
CA LYS A 3 -37.16 2.53 18.65
C LYS A 3 -36.13 1.66 17.92
N THR A 4 -35.53 2.22 16.87
CA THR A 4 -34.57 1.68 15.89
C THR A 4 -33.19 1.21 16.43
N ASN A 5 -33.02 0.97 17.74
CA ASN A 5 -31.71 0.79 18.40
C ASN A 5 -31.44 -0.60 19.05
N LYS A 6 -32.09 -1.70 18.62
CA LYS A 6 -32.11 -2.93 19.43
C LYS A 6 -30.96 -3.94 19.22
N TYR A 7 -30.23 -3.90 18.10
CA TYR A 7 -29.21 -4.91 17.78
C TYR A 7 -27.92 -4.28 17.24
N TYR A 8 -26.76 -4.71 17.74
CA TYR A 8 -25.42 -4.29 17.33
C TYR A 8 -24.66 -5.49 16.77
N PHE A 9 -23.90 -5.28 15.70
CA PHE A 9 -23.07 -6.33 15.10
C PHE A 9 -21.78 -6.51 15.91
N ASP A 10 -21.52 -7.75 16.35
CA ASP A 10 -20.33 -8.13 17.13
C ASP A 10 -19.04 -8.00 16.31
N VAL A 11 -19.09 -8.40 15.04
CA VAL A 11 -17.97 -8.26 14.10
C VAL A 11 -18.33 -7.26 13.02
N GLY A 12 -17.96 -5.99 13.21
CA GLY A 12 -18.22 -4.95 12.23
C GLY A 12 -17.45 -5.13 10.92
N PHE A 13 -18.17 -5.23 9.80
CA PHE A 13 -17.64 -5.29 8.44
C PHE A 13 -18.62 -4.59 7.48
N SER A 14 -18.12 -3.95 6.44
CA SER A 14 -18.97 -3.33 5.43
C SER A 14 -18.29 -3.39 4.08
N GLN A 15 -18.92 -4.03 3.11
CA GLN A 15 -18.45 -4.04 1.73
C GLN A 15 -18.34 -2.63 1.17
N GLN A 16 -19.29 -1.74 1.52
CA GLN A 16 -19.23 -0.34 1.12
C GLN A 16 -17.92 0.30 1.55
N LYS A 17 -17.54 0.15 2.82
CA LYS A 17 -16.30 0.72 3.36
C LYS A 17 -15.04 0.06 2.81
N TYR A 18 -14.96 -1.26 2.87
CA TYR A 18 -13.68 -1.96 2.63
C TYR A 18 -13.43 -2.32 1.17
N ILE A 19 -14.47 -2.35 0.34
CA ILE A 19 -14.38 -2.72 -1.08
C ILE A 19 -14.64 -1.50 -1.95
N PHE A 20 -15.76 -0.81 -1.73
CA PHE A 20 -16.18 0.29 -2.60
C PHE A 20 -15.60 1.67 -2.23
N GLU A 21 -15.25 1.93 -0.96
CA GLU A 21 -14.62 3.21 -0.56
C GLU A 21 -13.10 3.08 -0.51
N LEU A 22 -12.57 2.20 0.35
CA LEU A 22 -11.13 2.07 0.59
C LEU A 22 -10.38 1.30 -0.50
N SER A 23 -11.08 0.64 -1.40
CA SER A 23 -10.46 -0.16 -2.47
C SER A 23 -11.10 0.09 -3.84
N GLU A 24 -11.86 1.18 -3.98
CA GLU A 24 -12.66 1.53 -5.16
C GLU A 24 -11.88 1.33 -6.47
N LYS A 25 -10.74 2.03 -6.58
CA LYS A 25 -9.91 2.01 -7.78
C LYS A 25 -9.43 0.62 -8.15
N ARG A 26 -9.06 -0.17 -7.15
CA ARG A 26 -8.56 -1.53 -7.34
C ARG A 26 -9.70 -2.46 -7.74
N PHE A 27 -10.84 -2.36 -7.05
CA PHE A 27 -12.02 -3.15 -7.34
C PHE A 27 -12.52 -2.87 -8.76
N LYS A 28 -12.68 -1.58 -9.12
CA LYS A 28 -13.02 -1.15 -10.47
C LYS A 28 -12.05 -1.67 -11.53
N HIS A 29 -10.74 -1.60 -11.27
CA HIS A 29 -9.75 -2.18 -12.19
C HIS A 29 -9.94 -3.68 -12.42
N ILE A 30 -10.30 -4.45 -11.39
CA ILE A 30 -10.58 -5.89 -11.52
C ILE A 30 -11.86 -6.11 -12.35
N ILE A 31 -12.92 -5.35 -12.08
CA ILE A 31 -14.16 -5.40 -12.89
C ILE A 31 -13.87 -5.08 -14.35
N ASP A 32 -13.18 -3.97 -14.62
CA ASP A 32 -12.87 -3.52 -15.97
C ASP A 32 -12.02 -4.54 -16.74
N LYS A 33 -11.05 -5.13 -16.05
CA LYS A 33 -10.11 -6.08 -16.66
C LYS A 33 -10.70 -7.46 -16.90
N PHE A 34 -11.55 -7.96 -16.00
CA PHE A 34 -11.99 -9.36 -16.00
C PHE A 34 -13.49 -9.56 -16.25
N ILE A 35 -14.27 -8.48 -16.27
CA ILE A 35 -15.70 -8.51 -16.61
C ILE A 35 -16.01 -7.61 -17.80
N SER A 36 -15.67 -6.31 -17.76
CA SER A 36 -16.19 -5.33 -18.72
C SER A 36 -15.83 -5.62 -20.19
N TYR A 37 -14.74 -6.35 -20.44
CA TYR A 37 -14.36 -6.78 -21.80
C TYR A 37 -15.34 -7.80 -22.39
N ASP A 38 -15.85 -8.74 -21.58
CA ASP A 38 -16.74 -9.82 -22.04
C ASP A 38 -18.22 -9.51 -21.76
N ASP A 39 -18.52 -8.72 -20.73
CA ASP A 39 -19.87 -8.39 -20.25
C ASP A 39 -19.96 -6.94 -19.70
N PRO A 40 -19.97 -5.93 -20.59
CA PRO A 40 -20.02 -4.52 -20.20
C PRO A 40 -21.33 -4.11 -19.53
N GLY A 41 -22.41 -4.89 -19.73
CA GLY A 41 -23.70 -4.69 -19.06
C GLY A 41 -23.60 -5.02 -17.57
N LEU A 42 -23.05 -6.19 -17.24
CA LEU A 42 -22.85 -6.62 -15.85
C LEU A 42 -21.97 -5.65 -15.05
N ALA A 43 -20.91 -5.11 -15.65
CA ALA A 43 -20.00 -4.20 -14.97
C ALA A 43 -20.69 -2.93 -14.41
N LYS A 44 -21.75 -2.46 -15.08
CA LYS A 44 -22.55 -1.30 -14.65
C LYS A 44 -23.52 -1.65 -13.51
N GLU A 45 -23.87 -2.93 -13.36
CA GLU A 45 -24.88 -3.41 -12.42
C GLU A 45 -24.31 -3.89 -11.07
N ILE A 46 -22.99 -4.15 -11.00
CA ILE A 46 -22.30 -4.52 -9.75
C ILE A 46 -22.24 -3.30 -8.82
N THR A 47 -23.31 -3.10 -8.06
CA THR A 47 -23.44 -2.10 -6.98
C THR A 47 -23.11 -2.68 -5.60
N GLY A 48 -23.01 -4.01 -5.52
CA GLY A 48 -22.65 -4.78 -4.33
C GLY A 48 -22.11 -6.16 -4.71
N ILE A 49 -21.43 -6.82 -3.78
CA ILE A 49 -20.95 -8.20 -3.94
C ILE A 49 -21.44 -9.13 -2.82
N CYS A 50 -22.68 -8.90 -2.37
CA CYS A 50 -23.26 -9.60 -1.24
C CYS A 50 -23.38 -11.12 -1.48
N LEU A 51 -23.77 -11.55 -2.69
CA LEU A 51 -23.83 -12.96 -3.10
C LEU A 51 -22.44 -13.63 -2.94
N ALA A 52 -21.38 -12.95 -3.38
CA ALA A 52 -20.05 -13.52 -3.27
C ALA A 52 -19.49 -13.51 -1.84
N LEU A 53 -19.68 -12.42 -1.11
CA LEU A 53 -19.16 -12.31 0.26
C LEU A 53 -19.84 -13.27 1.23
N SER A 54 -21.16 -13.42 1.13
CA SER A 54 -21.90 -14.36 1.98
C SER A 54 -21.53 -15.81 1.65
N ALA A 55 -21.36 -16.15 0.37
CA ALA A 55 -20.85 -17.46 -0.04
C ALA A 55 -19.44 -17.74 0.50
N ALA A 56 -18.52 -16.79 0.33
CA ALA A 56 -17.15 -16.91 0.83
C ALA A 56 -17.09 -16.95 2.36
N TYR A 57 -17.98 -16.25 3.06
CA TYR A 57 -18.07 -16.33 4.52
C TYR A 57 -18.48 -17.74 4.97
N LEU A 58 -19.50 -18.34 4.36
CA LEU A 58 -19.94 -19.71 4.68
C LEU A 58 -18.82 -20.72 4.49
N THR A 59 -18.08 -20.65 3.38
CA THR A 59 -16.98 -21.57 3.11
C THR A 59 -15.81 -21.41 4.10
N GLN A 60 -15.55 -20.19 4.57
CA GLN A 60 -14.56 -19.92 5.61
C GLN A 60 -14.99 -20.44 6.97
N VAL A 61 -16.25 -20.23 7.35
CA VAL A 61 -16.80 -20.78 8.59
C VAL A 61 -16.78 -22.31 8.57
N ARG A 62 -17.00 -22.92 7.41
CA ARG A 62 -16.87 -24.37 7.26
C ARG A 62 -15.46 -24.87 7.55
N GLU A 63 -14.42 -24.16 7.10
CA GLU A 63 -13.02 -24.58 7.30
C GLU A 63 -12.55 -24.50 8.76
N GLY A 64 -13.04 -23.56 9.57
CA GLY A 64 -12.50 -23.35 10.92
C GLY A 64 -13.48 -22.79 11.95
N GLY A 65 -14.78 -22.95 11.73
CA GLY A 65 -15.84 -22.47 12.62
C GLY A 65 -16.07 -20.96 12.54
N LEU A 66 -16.93 -20.44 13.42
CA LEU A 66 -17.28 -19.02 13.44
C LEU A 66 -16.05 -18.10 13.59
N GLU A 67 -15.03 -18.55 14.33
CA GLU A 67 -13.76 -17.80 14.49
C GLU A 67 -13.02 -17.63 13.16
N GLN A 68 -13.02 -18.64 12.29
CA GLN A 68 -12.41 -18.55 10.95
C GLN A 68 -13.16 -17.55 10.07
N GLY A 69 -14.49 -17.52 10.13
CA GLY A 69 -15.30 -16.49 9.45
C GLY A 69 -14.98 -15.07 9.94
N GLU A 70 -14.83 -14.89 11.26
CA GLU A 70 -14.40 -13.61 11.84
C GLU A 70 -12.99 -13.22 11.39
N ARG A 71 -12.04 -14.17 11.40
CA ARG A 71 -10.67 -13.95 10.93
C ARG A 71 -10.62 -13.62 9.45
N TYR A 72 -11.48 -14.21 8.63
CA TYR A 72 -11.63 -13.87 7.21
C TYR A 72 -11.99 -12.39 7.05
N LEU A 73 -13.07 -11.92 7.69
CA LEU A 73 -13.49 -10.52 7.61
C LEU A 73 -12.44 -9.56 8.17
N LYS A 74 -11.84 -9.88 9.32
CA LYS A 74 -10.72 -9.10 9.90
C LYS A 74 -9.51 -9.10 8.97
N GLY A 75 -9.26 -10.19 8.26
CA GLY A 75 -8.17 -10.32 7.30
C GLY A 75 -8.34 -9.36 6.12
N ILE A 76 -9.54 -9.29 5.51
CA ILE A 76 -9.84 -8.29 4.46
C ILE A 76 -9.54 -6.87 4.98
N LYS A 77 -10.04 -6.53 6.17
CA LYS A 77 -9.80 -5.23 6.81
C LYS A 77 -8.30 -4.95 7.00
N ARG A 78 -7.53 -5.97 7.41
CA ARG A 78 -6.08 -5.86 7.60
C ARG A 78 -5.35 -5.69 6.28
N LEU A 79 -5.71 -6.43 5.23
CA LEU A 79 -5.12 -6.27 3.90
C LEU A 79 -5.32 -4.85 3.39
N VAL A 80 -6.55 -4.34 3.41
CA VAL A 80 -6.86 -2.96 3.01
C VAL A 80 -6.05 -1.95 3.83
N LYS A 81 -6.01 -2.10 5.16
CA LYS A 81 -5.19 -1.23 6.01
C LYS A 81 -3.70 -1.28 5.71
N VAL A 82 -3.14 -2.45 5.39
CA VAL A 82 -1.72 -2.58 5.02
C VAL A 82 -1.46 -1.88 3.69
N ILE A 83 -2.35 -2.04 2.71
CA ILE A 83 -2.25 -1.36 1.41
C ILE A 83 -2.25 0.15 1.58
N GLU A 84 -3.13 0.68 2.43
CA GLU A 84 -3.26 2.10 2.75
C GLU A 84 -2.22 2.61 3.77
N SER A 85 -1.41 1.73 4.36
CA SER A 85 -0.35 2.13 5.30
C SER A 85 0.84 2.70 4.54
N HIS A 86 1.57 3.64 5.13
CA HIS A 86 2.70 4.31 4.49
C HIS A 86 3.96 4.11 5.32
N THR A 87 5.10 3.87 4.66
CA THR A 87 6.41 4.08 5.28
C THR A 87 6.77 5.54 5.21
N GLU A 88 7.53 5.96 6.18
CA GLU A 88 8.10 7.28 6.16
C GLU A 88 9.46 7.28 5.43
N SER A 89 9.86 8.43 4.87
CA SER A 89 11.09 8.53 4.06
C SER A 89 12.39 8.23 4.82
N TYR A 90 12.32 7.95 6.11
CA TYR A 90 13.44 7.70 7.02
C TYR A 90 13.46 6.33 7.64
N ASP A 91 12.40 5.55 7.42
CA ASP A 91 12.39 4.19 7.87
C ASP A 91 13.65 3.49 7.34
N PRO A 92 14.32 2.67 8.16
CA PRO A 92 15.48 1.92 7.71
C PRO A 92 15.17 1.18 6.41
N PRO A 93 16.15 0.98 5.52
CA PRO A 93 15.93 0.28 4.25
C PRO A 93 15.18 -1.05 4.43
N TYR A 94 15.47 -1.81 5.49
CA TYR A 94 14.71 -3.01 5.84
C TYR A 94 13.24 -2.76 6.15
N ILE A 95 12.90 -1.73 6.94
CA ILE A 95 11.52 -1.42 7.28
C ILE A 95 10.74 -0.98 6.04
N LYS A 96 11.37 -0.16 5.18
CA LYS A 96 10.79 0.23 3.89
C LYS A 96 10.57 -0.96 2.97
N ALA A 97 11.61 -1.77 2.75
CA ALA A 97 11.54 -2.95 1.91
C ALA A 97 10.53 -3.97 2.45
N ARG A 98 10.48 -4.18 3.77
CA ARG A 98 9.51 -5.07 4.44
C ARG A 98 8.09 -4.55 4.32
N HIS A 99 7.89 -3.25 4.49
CA HIS A 99 6.57 -2.64 4.32
C HIS A 99 6.10 -2.67 2.87
N GLN A 100 6.96 -2.31 1.91
CA GLN A 100 6.70 -2.47 0.48
C GLN A 100 6.38 -3.92 0.13
N ALA A 101 7.14 -4.89 0.65
CA ALA A 101 6.84 -6.31 0.50
C ALA A 101 5.46 -6.65 1.06
N ARG A 102 5.12 -6.21 2.28
CA ARG A 102 3.79 -6.42 2.88
C ARG A 102 2.68 -5.79 2.04
N GLN A 103 2.87 -4.59 1.51
CA GLN A 103 1.93 -3.95 0.61
C GLN A 103 1.76 -4.74 -0.69
N LEU A 104 2.84 -5.20 -1.30
CA LEU A 104 2.80 -6.02 -2.53
C LEU A 104 2.02 -7.32 -2.29
N HIS A 105 2.35 -8.06 -1.24
CA HIS A 105 1.65 -9.29 -0.87
C HIS A 105 0.18 -9.03 -0.51
N ALA A 106 -0.11 -7.93 0.19
CA ALA A 106 -1.49 -7.56 0.50
C ALA A 106 -2.29 -7.20 -0.76
N LYS A 107 -1.70 -6.44 -1.69
CA LYS A 107 -2.30 -6.07 -2.99
C LYS A 107 -2.58 -7.32 -3.82
N GLU A 108 -1.63 -8.25 -3.88
CA GLU A 108 -1.81 -9.52 -4.60
C GLU A 108 -2.93 -10.36 -4.00
N LYS A 109 -2.91 -10.57 -2.67
CA LYS A 109 -3.92 -11.38 -1.98
C LYS A 109 -5.32 -10.77 -2.12
N LEU A 110 -5.43 -9.44 -2.00
CA LEU A 110 -6.69 -8.73 -2.19
C LEU A 110 -7.17 -8.80 -3.65
N ASN A 111 -6.28 -8.73 -4.63
CA ASN A 111 -6.63 -8.92 -6.04
C ASN A 111 -7.17 -10.33 -6.30
N LEU A 112 -6.49 -11.38 -5.80
CA LEU A 112 -6.95 -12.76 -5.95
C LEU A 112 -8.32 -12.97 -5.29
N LEU A 113 -8.50 -12.39 -4.10
CA LEU A 113 -9.79 -12.41 -3.41
C LEU A 113 -10.88 -11.68 -4.23
N PHE A 114 -10.59 -10.49 -4.74
CA PHE A 114 -11.54 -9.76 -5.58
C PHE A 114 -11.87 -10.50 -6.86
N ILE A 115 -10.90 -11.14 -7.52
CA ILE A 115 -11.17 -11.97 -8.71
C ILE A 115 -12.12 -13.12 -8.34
N ASP A 116 -11.84 -13.86 -7.26
CA ASP A 116 -12.72 -14.96 -6.79
C ASP A 116 -14.14 -14.46 -6.48
N LEU A 117 -14.25 -13.38 -5.70
CA LEU A 117 -15.52 -12.79 -5.32
C LEU A 117 -16.29 -12.27 -6.53
N VAL A 118 -15.63 -11.59 -7.44
CA VAL A 118 -16.23 -11.03 -8.66
C VAL A 118 -16.68 -12.14 -9.60
N SER A 119 -15.89 -13.20 -9.78
CA SER A 119 -16.29 -14.38 -10.56
C SER A 119 -17.49 -15.08 -9.94
N ARG A 120 -17.53 -15.25 -8.62
CA ARG A 120 -18.69 -15.81 -7.90
C ARG A 120 -19.92 -14.90 -8.05
N GLN A 121 -19.75 -13.59 -7.93
CA GLN A 121 -20.83 -12.61 -8.06
C GLN A 121 -21.46 -12.68 -9.46
N ARG A 122 -20.61 -12.70 -10.50
CA ARG A 122 -21.04 -12.87 -11.89
C ARG A 122 -21.86 -14.14 -12.09
N LEU A 123 -21.35 -15.29 -11.64
CA LEU A 123 -22.07 -16.58 -11.77
C LEU A 123 -23.44 -16.55 -11.07
N SER A 124 -23.53 -15.84 -9.94
CA SER A 124 -24.78 -15.72 -9.18
C SER A 124 -25.80 -14.83 -9.92
N PHE A 125 -25.36 -13.70 -10.50
CA PHE A 125 -26.22 -12.85 -11.34
C PHE A 125 -26.66 -13.55 -12.62
N ASP A 126 -25.73 -14.19 -13.34
CA ASP A 126 -26.04 -14.92 -14.57
C ASP A 126 -27.10 -16.01 -14.30
N LEU A 127 -26.97 -16.74 -13.19
CA LEU A 127 -27.95 -17.74 -12.80
C LEU A 127 -29.31 -17.12 -12.48
N TYR A 128 -29.34 -16.04 -11.70
CA TYR A 128 -30.58 -15.34 -11.32
C TYR A 128 -31.33 -14.81 -12.55
N GLU A 129 -30.62 -14.16 -13.48
CA GLU A 129 -31.20 -13.67 -14.73
C GLU A 129 -31.73 -14.81 -15.59
N MET A 130 -30.96 -15.90 -15.71
CA MET A 130 -31.31 -17.07 -16.52
C MET A 130 -32.49 -17.86 -15.95
N MET A 131 -32.64 -17.91 -14.62
CA MET A 131 -33.82 -18.49 -13.97
C MET A 131 -35.10 -17.73 -14.33
N ASN A 132 -34.98 -16.42 -14.56
CA ASN A 132 -36.08 -15.53 -14.94
C ASN A 132 -36.25 -15.37 -16.46
N TYR A 133 -35.43 -16.03 -17.26
CA TYR A 133 -35.54 -16.03 -18.72
C TYR A 133 -36.20 -17.31 -19.23
N GLN A 134 -37.16 -17.17 -20.14
CA GLN A 134 -37.76 -18.27 -20.89
C GLN A 134 -37.95 -17.86 -22.35
N PRO A 135 -37.54 -18.70 -23.33
CA PRO A 135 -37.84 -18.45 -24.73
C PRO A 135 -39.34 -18.37 -24.99
N ASP A 136 -39.77 -17.41 -25.80
CA ASP A 136 -41.18 -17.13 -26.05
C ASP A 136 -41.73 -17.94 -27.23
N TYR A 137 -41.73 -19.27 -27.07
CA TYR A 137 -42.12 -20.22 -28.11
C TYR A 137 -43.48 -19.95 -28.74
N SER A 138 -44.40 -19.32 -27.99
CA SER A 138 -45.76 -19.02 -28.44
C SER A 138 -45.80 -17.89 -29.46
N ASN A 139 -44.87 -16.93 -29.37
CA ASN A 139 -44.85 -15.75 -30.23
C ASN A 139 -43.70 -15.77 -31.25
N TRP A 140 -43.02 -16.91 -31.42
CA TRP A 140 -42.02 -17.06 -32.47
C TRP A 140 -42.62 -16.77 -33.85
N PRO A 141 -41.84 -16.13 -34.74
CA PRO A 141 -42.30 -15.80 -36.08
C PRO A 141 -42.64 -17.08 -36.86
N ALA A 142 -43.56 -16.97 -37.83
CA ALA A 142 -43.92 -18.10 -38.69
C ALA A 142 -42.81 -18.39 -39.72
N ILE A 143 -42.71 -19.64 -40.15
CA ILE A 143 -41.82 -20.03 -41.26
C ILE A 143 -42.45 -19.62 -42.60
N GLU A 144 -41.68 -18.94 -43.46
CA GLU A 144 -42.17 -18.44 -44.74
C GLU A 144 -42.07 -19.50 -45.85
N LYS A 145 -42.88 -19.34 -46.91
CA LYS A 145 -42.88 -20.27 -48.03
C LYS A 145 -41.56 -20.15 -48.80
N ASN A 146 -40.76 -21.23 -48.78
CA ASN A 146 -39.38 -21.33 -49.33
C ASN A 146 -38.25 -20.79 -48.42
N GLU A 147 -38.52 -20.49 -47.15
CA GLU A 147 -37.48 -20.10 -46.19
C GLU A 147 -36.60 -21.31 -45.80
N THR A 148 -35.28 -21.12 -45.73
CA THR A 148 -34.37 -22.16 -45.25
C THR A 148 -34.42 -22.22 -43.72
N ILE A 149 -34.17 -23.40 -43.13
CA ILE A 149 -34.10 -23.53 -41.66
C ILE A 149 -33.06 -22.55 -41.06
N PRO A 150 -31.83 -22.40 -41.59
CA PRO A 150 -30.90 -21.38 -41.09
C PRO A 150 -31.46 -19.95 -41.06
N ASP A 151 -32.16 -19.53 -42.12
CA ASP A 151 -32.76 -18.18 -42.18
C ASP A 151 -33.86 -18.02 -41.13
N PHE A 152 -34.69 -19.06 -40.96
CA PHE A 152 -35.71 -19.11 -39.91
C PHE A 152 -35.10 -19.01 -38.51
N ILE A 153 -34.02 -19.74 -38.22
CA ILE A 153 -33.33 -19.69 -36.91
C ILE A 153 -32.77 -18.30 -36.63
N LYS A 154 -32.15 -17.67 -37.63
CA LYS A 154 -31.67 -16.29 -37.51
C LYS A 154 -32.81 -15.32 -37.17
N LYS A 155 -33.98 -15.49 -37.82
CA LYS A 155 -35.20 -14.71 -37.53
C LYS A 155 -35.71 -14.93 -36.10
N VAL A 156 -35.63 -16.15 -35.57
CA VAL A 156 -35.97 -16.47 -34.17
C VAL A 156 -34.98 -15.82 -33.20
N VAL A 157 -33.68 -15.88 -33.47
CA VAL A 157 -32.64 -15.26 -32.64
C VAL A 157 -32.78 -13.74 -32.60
N ASP A 158 -33.06 -13.11 -33.75
CA ASP A 158 -33.35 -11.68 -33.83
C ASP A 158 -34.62 -11.31 -33.03
N PHE A 159 -35.65 -12.15 -33.06
CA PHE A 159 -36.87 -11.97 -32.28
C PHE A 159 -36.59 -12.05 -30.77
N GLU A 160 -35.93 -13.11 -30.30
CA GLU A 160 -35.59 -13.29 -28.89
C GLU A 160 -34.68 -12.18 -28.37
N THR A 161 -33.72 -11.75 -29.18
CA THR A 161 -32.80 -10.65 -28.84
C THR A 161 -33.53 -9.31 -28.70
N LYS A 162 -34.50 -9.00 -29.60
CA LYS A 162 -35.31 -7.78 -29.50
C LYS A 162 -36.23 -7.81 -28.29
N LYS A 163 -36.90 -8.94 -28.05
CA LYS A 163 -37.83 -9.09 -26.91
C LYS A 163 -37.10 -8.96 -25.58
N ASN A 164 -35.90 -9.54 -25.49
CA ASN A 164 -35.10 -9.58 -24.27
C ASN A 164 -33.90 -8.62 -24.33
N TYR A 165 -34.11 -7.42 -24.88
CA TYR A 165 -33.04 -6.44 -25.12
C TYR A 165 -32.23 -6.08 -23.87
N LYS A 166 -32.81 -6.21 -22.66
CA LYS A 166 -32.09 -6.02 -21.38
C LYS A 166 -30.90 -6.97 -21.21
N PHE A 167 -30.92 -8.13 -21.86
CA PHE A 167 -29.85 -9.13 -21.78
C PHE A 167 -28.87 -9.04 -22.96
N ILE A 168 -29.05 -8.11 -23.91
CA ILE A 168 -28.24 -8.05 -25.13
C ILE A 168 -26.75 -7.79 -24.86
N GLU A 169 -26.42 -7.10 -23.77
CA GLU A 169 -25.03 -6.86 -23.38
C GLU A 169 -24.42 -8.05 -22.62
N ARG A 170 -25.25 -8.97 -22.11
CA ARG A 170 -24.86 -10.09 -21.25
C ARG A 170 -24.18 -11.22 -22.02
N PHE A 171 -23.09 -11.72 -21.46
CA PHE A 171 -22.29 -12.77 -22.10
C PHE A 171 -23.04 -14.10 -22.22
N TRP A 172 -23.77 -14.50 -21.17
CA TRP A 172 -24.52 -15.75 -21.15
C TRP A 172 -25.60 -15.78 -22.23
N PHE A 173 -26.29 -14.65 -22.44
CA PHE A 173 -27.39 -14.53 -23.40
C PHE A 173 -26.88 -14.60 -24.84
N LYS A 174 -25.79 -13.86 -25.15
CA LYS A 174 -25.10 -13.96 -26.46
C LYS A 174 -24.66 -15.39 -26.76
N THR A 175 -24.08 -16.07 -25.77
CA THR A 175 -23.60 -17.45 -25.93
C THR A 175 -24.77 -18.42 -26.18
N LEU A 176 -25.88 -18.26 -25.46
CA LEU A 176 -27.09 -19.07 -25.68
C LEU A 176 -27.64 -18.88 -27.09
N MET A 177 -27.71 -17.64 -27.59
CA MET A 177 -28.16 -17.36 -28.96
C MET A 177 -27.26 -18.03 -29.99
N LEU A 178 -25.94 -17.98 -29.82
CA LEU A 178 -24.98 -18.66 -30.69
C LEU A 178 -25.10 -20.20 -30.63
N GLU A 179 -25.36 -20.78 -29.46
CA GLU A 179 -25.59 -22.22 -29.32
C GLU A 179 -26.89 -22.65 -30.02
N ILE A 180 -27.93 -21.80 -30.00
CA ILE A 180 -29.17 -22.02 -30.74
C ILE A 180 -28.92 -21.98 -32.26
N GLU A 181 -28.17 -21.00 -32.75
CA GLU A 181 -27.85 -20.89 -34.19
C GLU A 181 -27.09 -22.11 -34.74
N HIS A 182 -26.13 -22.63 -33.97
CA HIS A 182 -25.29 -23.76 -34.42
C HIS A 182 -25.83 -25.14 -34.05
N GLY A 183 -26.69 -25.24 -33.04
CA GLY A 183 -27.13 -26.51 -32.46
C GLY A 183 -28.25 -27.22 -33.21
N ILE A 184 -28.74 -26.67 -34.32
CA ILE A 184 -29.92 -27.14 -35.04
C ILE A 184 -29.51 -27.85 -36.33
N ASP A 185 -29.96 -29.11 -36.48
CA ASP A 185 -29.79 -29.87 -37.72
C ASP A 185 -30.72 -29.29 -38.81
N THR A 186 -30.13 -28.95 -39.95
CA THR A 186 -30.81 -28.23 -41.04
C THR A 186 -31.54 -29.17 -42.01
N HIS A 187 -31.42 -30.50 -41.85
CA HIS A 187 -31.79 -31.43 -42.92
C HIS A 187 -33.22 -31.98 -42.89
N LYS A 188 -33.91 -32.15 -41.74
CA LYS A 188 -35.33 -32.61 -41.69
C LYS A 188 -36.02 -32.33 -40.35
N VAL A 189 -36.46 -31.09 -40.09
CA VAL A 189 -37.06 -30.72 -38.80
C VAL A 189 -38.28 -29.81 -39.01
N ASN A 190 -39.43 -30.14 -38.40
CA ASN A 190 -40.60 -29.24 -38.38
C ASN A 190 -40.47 -28.19 -37.26
N VAL A 191 -41.32 -27.16 -37.24
CA VAL A 191 -41.21 -26.04 -36.26
C VAL A 191 -41.31 -26.51 -34.80
N ASP A 192 -42.14 -27.52 -34.52
CA ASP A 192 -42.29 -28.03 -33.15
C ASP A 192 -41.05 -28.81 -32.70
N ASP A 193 -40.43 -29.57 -33.60
CA ASP A 193 -39.15 -30.25 -33.35
C ASP A 193 -38.00 -29.23 -33.15
N ILE A 194 -38.03 -28.08 -33.85
CA ILE A 194 -37.08 -26.97 -33.62
C ILE A 194 -37.29 -26.38 -32.22
N LYS A 195 -38.54 -26.10 -31.83
CA LYS A 195 -38.86 -25.58 -30.49
C LYS A 195 -38.37 -26.52 -29.40
N LEU A 196 -38.60 -27.82 -29.55
CA LEU A 196 -38.11 -28.85 -28.63
C LEU A 196 -36.58 -28.89 -28.57
N THR A 197 -35.90 -28.76 -29.72
CA THR A 197 -34.43 -28.74 -29.78
C THR A 197 -33.85 -27.52 -29.08
N VAL A 198 -34.39 -26.32 -29.35
CA VAL A 198 -33.99 -25.08 -28.67
C VAL A 198 -34.27 -25.16 -27.16
N HIS A 199 -35.42 -25.72 -26.77
CA HIS A 199 -35.71 -25.96 -25.37
C HIS A 199 -34.67 -26.86 -24.70
N ARG A 200 -34.27 -27.95 -25.37
CA ARG A 200 -33.20 -28.82 -24.87
C ARG A 200 -31.86 -28.07 -24.76
N ILE A 201 -31.47 -27.30 -25.77
CA ILE A 201 -30.25 -26.46 -25.74
C ILE A 201 -30.30 -25.52 -24.54
N PHE A 202 -31.41 -24.80 -24.35
CA PHE A 202 -31.58 -23.90 -23.20
C PHE A 202 -31.49 -24.63 -21.86
N LEU A 203 -32.14 -25.79 -21.71
CA LEU A 203 -32.07 -26.60 -20.49
C LEU A 203 -30.64 -27.10 -20.20
N ASP A 204 -29.92 -27.56 -21.22
CA ASP A 204 -28.55 -28.04 -21.06
C ASP A 204 -27.57 -26.89 -20.76
N PHE A 205 -27.79 -25.72 -21.38
CA PHE A 205 -27.08 -24.49 -21.06
C PHE A 205 -27.33 -24.07 -19.61
N LYS A 206 -28.59 -24.07 -19.17
CA LYS A 206 -28.98 -23.77 -17.77
C LYS A 206 -28.31 -24.72 -16.77
N LYS A 207 -28.31 -26.03 -17.05
CA LYS A 207 -27.62 -27.03 -16.21
C LYS A 207 -26.12 -26.72 -16.07
N LYS A 208 -25.46 -26.21 -17.12
CA LYS A 208 -24.04 -25.83 -17.07
C LYS A 208 -23.78 -24.68 -16.09
N TYR A 209 -24.64 -23.66 -16.07
CA TYR A 209 -24.52 -22.53 -15.12
C TYR A 209 -24.85 -22.94 -13.69
N ILE A 210 -25.91 -23.73 -13.49
CA ILE A 210 -26.24 -24.33 -12.18
C ILE A 210 -25.05 -25.14 -11.66
N LYS A 211 -24.43 -25.97 -12.51
CA LYS A 211 -23.23 -26.73 -12.14
C LYS A 211 -22.08 -25.82 -11.75
N GLY A 212 -21.84 -24.73 -12.47
CA GLY A 212 -20.82 -23.73 -12.11
C GLY A 212 -21.07 -23.08 -10.75
N TYR A 213 -22.32 -22.71 -10.47
CA TYR A 213 -22.76 -22.17 -9.19
C TYR A 213 -22.52 -23.18 -8.04
N ILE A 214 -22.91 -24.44 -8.22
CA ILE A 214 -22.73 -25.51 -7.23
C ILE A 214 -21.24 -25.84 -7.04
N ASN A 215 -20.47 -25.91 -8.12
CA ASN A 215 -19.04 -26.24 -8.08
C ASN A 215 -18.25 -25.29 -7.17
N TYR A 216 -18.61 -24.01 -7.11
CA TYR A 216 -17.97 -23.06 -6.20
C TYR A 216 -17.97 -23.57 -4.75
N TYR A 217 -19.13 -24.08 -4.29
CA TYR A 217 -19.30 -24.65 -2.96
C TYR A 217 -18.63 -26.02 -2.82
N ASN A 218 -18.85 -26.91 -3.80
CA ASN A 218 -18.30 -28.26 -3.76
C ASN A 218 -16.78 -28.22 -3.63
N GLU A 219 -16.10 -27.40 -4.44
CA GLU A 219 -14.65 -27.22 -4.39
C GLU A 219 -14.16 -26.69 -3.03
N ARG A 220 -15.03 -26.06 -2.23
CA ARG A 220 -14.73 -25.48 -0.92
C ARG A 220 -15.30 -26.29 0.25
N GLY A 221 -15.80 -27.51 -0.02
CA GLY A 221 -16.24 -28.46 1.00
C GLY A 221 -17.64 -28.19 1.57
N LEU A 222 -18.48 -27.47 0.82
CA LEU A 222 -19.91 -27.36 1.07
C LEU A 222 -20.67 -28.01 -0.10
N LYS A 223 -21.72 -28.76 0.20
CA LYS A 223 -22.57 -29.42 -0.80
C LYS A 223 -23.97 -28.84 -0.77
N ILE A 224 -24.53 -28.61 -1.95
CA ILE A 224 -25.96 -28.43 -2.14
C ILE A 224 -26.53 -29.82 -2.38
N ASN A 225 -27.58 -30.21 -1.66
CA ASN A 225 -28.22 -31.51 -1.84
C ASN A 225 -28.82 -31.63 -3.25
N ASP A 226 -28.67 -32.79 -3.91
CA ASP A 226 -29.20 -33.03 -5.26
C ASP A 226 -30.71 -32.83 -5.37
N GLN A 227 -31.46 -33.05 -4.27
CA GLN A 227 -32.89 -32.77 -4.20
C GLN A 227 -33.19 -31.26 -4.24
N ASP A 228 -32.28 -30.43 -3.72
CA ASP A 228 -32.40 -28.98 -3.68
C ASP A 228 -31.83 -28.29 -4.94
N ILE A 229 -31.14 -29.03 -5.82
CA ILE A 229 -30.66 -28.50 -7.11
C ILE A 229 -31.85 -28.02 -7.98
N ASN A 230 -32.97 -28.74 -7.90
CA ASN A 230 -34.22 -28.35 -8.58
C ASN A 230 -34.93 -27.17 -7.90
N SER A 231 -34.48 -26.76 -6.72
CA SER A 231 -35.03 -25.67 -5.91
C SER A 231 -34.04 -24.53 -5.68
N ILE A 232 -32.90 -24.49 -6.38
CA ILE A 232 -32.04 -23.31 -6.38
C ILE A 232 -32.87 -22.15 -6.93
N ALA A 233 -33.08 -21.12 -6.09
CA ALA A 233 -34.01 -20.00 -6.29
C ALA A 233 -35.51 -20.32 -6.12
N ASN A 234 -35.88 -21.39 -5.40
CA ASN A 234 -37.26 -21.55 -4.94
C ASN A 234 -37.49 -20.70 -3.69
N ASP A 235 -38.43 -19.80 -3.86
CA ASP A 235 -39.04 -19.01 -2.82
C ASP A 235 -39.81 -19.91 -1.84
N ILE A 236 -39.46 -19.83 -0.55
CA ILE A 236 -40.20 -20.47 0.54
C ILE A 236 -40.81 -19.40 1.46
N GLU A 237 -41.90 -19.75 2.12
CA GLU A 237 -42.47 -18.90 3.15
C GLU A 237 -41.51 -18.81 4.34
N PHE A 238 -41.27 -17.61 4.85
CA PHE A 238 -40.38 -17.40 5.99
C PHE A 238 -40.80 -18.22 7.22
N ASP A 239 -42.10 -18.31 7.49
CA ASP A 239 -42.61 -19.08 8.64
C ASP A 239 -42.39 -20.60 8.46
N VAL A 240 -42.33 -21.09 7.21
CA VAL A 240 -41.92 -22.46 6.88
C VAL A 240 -40.43 -22.67 7.17
N PHE A 241 -39.57 -21.69 6.88
CA PHE A 241 -38.15 -21.77 7.26
C PHE A 241 -37.96 -21.91 8.78
N ILE A 242 -38.63 -21.06 9.56
CA ILE A 242 -38.59 -21.13 11.03
C ILE A 242 -38.99 -22.52 11.51
N THR A 243 -40.13 -23.02 11.04
CA THR A 243 -40.71 -24.29 11.49
C THR A 243 -39.88 -25.50 11.07
N ASN A 244 -39.40 -25.52 9.82
CA ASN A 244 -38.74 -26.69 9.24
C ASN A 244 -37.25 -26.76 9.52
N TYR A 245 -36.58 -25.62 9.75
CA TYR A 245 -35.12 -25.57 9.85
C TYR A 245 -34.64 -25.06 11.21
N LEU A 246 -35.22 -24.01 11.77
CA LEU A 246 -34.78 -23.48 13.09
C LEU A 246 -35.44 -24.20 14.26
N ASP A 247 -36.66 -24.69 14.10
CA ASP A 247 -37.40 -25.34 15.19
C ASP A 247 -37.07 -26.80 15.43
N LYS A 248 -36.53 -27.47 14.42
CA LYS A 248 -36.08 -28.86 14.55
C LYS A 248 -34.73 -28.93 15.25
N ASP A 249 -34.63 -29.80 16.24
CA ASP A 249 -33.35 -30.14 16.86
C ASP A 249 -32.46 -30.85 15.84
N SER A 250 -31.25 -30.33 15.66
CA SER A 250 -30.26 -30.86 14.73
C SER A 250 -29.27 -31.78 15.46
N THR A 251 -29.03 -32.96 14.88
CA THR A 251 -27.93 -33.85 15.25
C THR A 251 -26.60 -33.46 14.59
N VAL A 252 -26.64 -32.56 13.60
CA VAL A 252 -25.46 -32.09 12.85
C VAL A 252 -24.80 -30.94 13.59
N ASN A 253 -23.47 -30.99 13.73
CA ASN A 253 -22.67 -30.00 14.45
C ASN A 253 -22.73 -28.60 13.81
N ARG A 254 -22.80 -28.48 12.48
CA ARG A 254 -22.88 -27.18 11.80
C ARG A 254 -23.80 -27.22 10.60
N ARG A 255 -24.62 -26.18 10.48
CA ARG A 255 -25.53 -25.96 9.34
C ARG A 255 -25.30 -24.58 8.76
N TYR A 256 -25.40 -24.47 7.45
CA TYR A 256 -25.03 -23.29 6.68
C TYR A 256 -26.18 -22.94 5.77
N PHE A 257 -26.55 -21.67 5.71
CA PHE A 257 -27.66 -21.22 4.87
C PHE A 257 -27.27 -19.96 4.11
N GLU A 258 -27.54 -19.95 2.82
CA GLU A 258 -27.75 -18.70 2.10
C GLU A 258 -29.17 -18.21 2.41
N LEU A 259 -29.30 -16.91 2.68
CA LEU A 259 -30.59 -16.25 2.86
C LEU A 259 -30.62 -15.04 1.93
N SER A 260 -31.53 -15.02 0.97
CA SER A 260 -31.63 -13.95 -0.01
C SER A 260 -32.98 -13.23 0.05
N SER A 261 -32.93 -11.92 -0.07
CA SER A 261 -34.05 -11.09 -0.51
C SER A 261 -33.97 -10.87 -2.03
N GLU A 262 -34.79 -9.98 -2.58
CA GLU A 262 -34.83 -9.70 -4.04
C GLU A 262 -33.47 -9.23 -4.59
N ASN A 263 -32.70 -8.45 -3.83
CA ASN A 263 -31.47 -7.81 -4.30
C ASN A 263 -30.29 -7.90 -3.33
N HIS A 264 -30.42 -8.66 -2.23
CA HIS A 264 -29.35 -8.79 -1.23
C HIS A 264 -29.27 -10.21 -0.67
N MET A 265 -28.04 -10.71 -0.46
CA MET A 265 -27.79 -12.02 0.12
C MET A 265 -27.00 -11.93 1.43
N MET A 266 -27.51 -12.62 2.43
CA MET A 266 -26.90 -12.84 3.73
C MET A 266 -26.55 -14.32 3.94
N ALA A 267 -25.82 -14.60 5.00
CA ALA A 267 -25.48 -15.94 5.42
C ALA A 267 -25.94 -16.20 6.85
N ILE A 268 -26.47 -17.40 7.11
CA ILE A 268 -26.78 -17.89 8.45
C ILE A 268 -25.91 -19.11 8.73
N VAL A 269 -25.35 -19.18 9.93
CA VAL A 269 -24.68 -20.37 10.44
C VAL A 269 -25.26 -20.75 11.79
N ILE A 270 -25.56 -22.04 11.95
CA ILE A 270 -25.90 -22.63 13.24
C ILE A 270 -24.74 -23.55 13.62
N ASP A 271 -23.96 -23.17 14.63
CA ASP A 271 -22.77 -23.89 15.09
C ASP A 271 -23.03 -24.48 16.47
N LYS A 272 -23.27 -25.79 16.48
CA LYS A 272 -23.42 -26.60 17.68
C LYS A 272 -22.06 -27.18 18.06
N ASN A 273 -21.56 -26.76 19.21
CA ASN A 273 -20.30 -27.27 19.75
C ASN A 273 -20.47 -28.74 20.18
N SER A 274 -19.67 -29.63 19.60
CA SER A 274 -19.76 -31.08 19.83
C SER A 274 -19.31 -31.54 21.23
N GLN A 275 -18.68 -30.67 22.01
CA GLN A 275 -18.21 -30.98 23.38
C GLN A 275 -19.13 -30.38 24.44
N THR A 276 -19.61 -29.15 24.24
CA THR A 276 -20.42 -28.44 25.25
C THR A 276 -21.92 -28.50 24.95
N GLU A 277 -22.32 -29.01 23.79
CA GLU A 277 -23.70 -28.99 23.26
C GLU A 277 -24.30 -27.57 23.11
N LEU A 278 -23.51 -26.52 23.38
CA LEU A 278 -23.94 -25.14 23.22
C LEU A 278 -24.08 -24.81 21.73
N VAL A 279 -25.22 -24.21 21.39
CA VAL A 279 -25.53 -23.77 20.02
C VAL A 279 -25.33 -22.27 19.91
N LYS A 280 -24.56 -21.86 18.90
CA LYS A 280 -24.40 -20.47 18.50
C LYS A 280 -25.05 -20.25 17.15
N TYR A 281 -25.78 -19.15 17.03
CA TYR A 281 -26.38 -18.68 15.79
C TYR A 281 -25.61 -17.46 15.32
N ALA A 282 -25.18 -17.46 14.06
CA ALA A 282 -24.51 -16.34 13.44
C ALA A 282 -25.32 -15.88 12.22
N PHE A 283 -25.52 -14.57 12.12
CA PHE A 283 -26.04 -13.93 10.93
C PHE A 283 -25.00 -12.98 10.38
N PHE A 284 -24.59 -13.21 9.15
CA PHE A 284 -23.64 -12.36 8.43
C PHE A 284 -24.36 -11.57 7.35
N ASP A 285 -24.23 -10.26 7.44
CA ASP A 285 -24.63 -9.30 6.41
C ASP A 285 -23.37 -8.63 5.83
N PRO A 286 -23.13 -8.72 4.51
CA PRO A 286 -22.01 -8.04 3.85
C PRO A 286 -21.92 -6.52 4.09
N ASN A 287 -23.03 -5.86 4.43
CA ASN A 287 -23.08 -4.41 4.67
C ASN A 287 -22.76 -4.02 6.12
N TYR A 288 -22.97 -4.91 7.09
CA TYR A 288 -22.91 -4.59 8.52
C TYR A 288 -21.98 -5.51 9.35
N GLY A 289 -21.80 -6.75 8.90
CA GLY A 289 -20.90 -7.73 9.50
C GLY A 289 -21.63 -8.90 10.14
N VAL A 290 -21.09 -9.44 11.24
CA VAL A 290 -21.65 -10.63 11.92
C VAL A 290 -22.27 -10.23 13.25
N ILE A 291 -23.45 -10.78 13.53
CA ILE A 291 -24.08 -10.78 14.84
C ILE A 291 -24.26 -12.22 15.33
N TYR A 292 -23.98 -12.44 16.61
CA TYR A 292 -24.06 -13.73 17.27
C TYR A 292 -25.21 -13.79 18.29
N PHE A 293 -25.79 -14.97 18.43
CA PHE A 293 -26.78 -15.26 19.45
C PHE A 293 -26.47 -16.62 20.08
N ASP A 294 -26.53 -16.68 21.40
CA ASP A 294 -26.47 -17.93 22.17
C ASP A 294 -27.89 -18.44 22.53
N ASP A 295 -28.94 -17.73 22.08
CA ASP A 295 -30.33 -17.99 22.39
C ASP A 295 -31.16 -18.05 21.09
N LYS A 296 -31.78 -19.21 20.85
CA LYS A 296 -32.58 -19.50 19.66
C LYS A 296 -33.76 -18.54 19.49
N GLU A 297 -34.46 -18.20 20.57
CA GLU A 297 -35.65 -17.35 20.51
C GLU A 297 -35.29 -15.89 20.24
N LYS A 298 -34.17 -15.40 20.81
CA LYS A 298 -33.62 -14.08 20.45
C LYS A 298 -33.19 -14.03 18.99
N PHE A 299 -32.58 -15.11 18.48
CA PHE A 299 -32.21 -15.20 17.07
C PHE A 299 -33.43 -15.17 16.14
N LYS A 300 -34.50 -15.92 16.46
CA LYS A 300 -35.77 -15.88 15.72
C LYS A 300 -36.42 -14.50 15.74
N GLN A 301 -36.44 -13.83 16.90
CA GLN A 301 -36.96 -12.46 17.02
C GLN A 301 -36.16 -11.50 16.14
N PHE A 302 -34.85 -11.66 16.08
CA PHE A 302 -33.98 -10.88 15.20
C PHE A 302 -34.30 -11.14 13.72
N LEU A 303 -34.38 -12.39 13.27
CA LEU A 303 -34.72 -12.71 11.87
C LEU A 303 -36.11 -12.18 11.49
N THR A 304 -37.09 -12.35 12.38
CA THR A 304 -38.45 -11.82 12.17
C THR A 304 -38.45 -10.30 12.04
N TYR A 305 -37.66 -9.60 12.86
CA TYR A 305 -37.49 -8.16 12.76
C TYR A 305 -36.85 -7.74 11.43
N ILE A 306 -35.79 -8.42 11.00
CA ILE A 306 -35.11 -8.12 9.72
C ILE A 306 -36.05 -8.35 8.53
N ILE A 307 -36.83 -9.42 8.54
CA ILE A 307 -37.67 -9.80 7.39
C ILE A 307 -39.00 -9.04 7.37
N LYS A 308 -39.70 -8.94 8.51
CA LYS A 308 -41.05 -8.38 8.58
C LYS A 308 -41.06 -6.86 8.85
N GLU A 309 -40.08 -6.34 9.60
CA GLU A 309 -40.07 -4.93 10.03
C GLU A 309 -39.06 -4.05 9.26
N ARG A 310 -37.98 -4.62 8.71
CA ARG A 310 -36.91 -3.86 7.99
C ARG A 310 -37.03 -3.88 6.48
N LYS A 311 -38.23 -3.60 5.97
CA LYS A 311 -38.49 -3.43 4.53
C LYS A 311 -37.65 -2.31 3.91
N ASP A 312 -37.31 -1.28 4.70
CA ASP A 312 -36.47 -0.15 4.30
C ASP A 312 -35.03 -0.55 3.93
N ILE A 313 -34.54 -1.71 4.40
CA ILE A 313 -33.20 -2.21 4.09
C ILE A 313 -33.23 -3.40 3.14
N TYR A 314 -34.08 -4.40 3.42
CA TYR A 314 -33.90 -5.72 2.80
C TYR A 314 -34.90 -6.03 1.69
N ASN A 315 -36.04 -5.33 1.61
CA ASN A 315 -37.04 -5.48 0.54
C ASN A 315 -37.44 -6.94 0.23
N PHE A 316 -37.87 -7.72 1.24
CA PHE A 316 -38.40 -9.07 1.01
C PHE A 316 -39.76 -9.05 0.30
N LEU A 317 -40.00 -10.04 -0.57
CA LEU A 317 -41.27 -10.21 -1.26
C LEU A 317 -42.38 -10.59 -0.27
N VAL A 318 -43.59 -10.06 -0.51
CA VAL A 318 -44.77 -10.28 0.35
C VAL A 318 -45.98 -10.53 -0.54
N TYR A 319 -46.70 -11.63 -0.31
CA TYR A 319 -47.98 -11.91 -0.95
C TYR A 319 -49.12 -11.14 -0.28
N ASP A 320 -50.26 -11.01 -0.98
CA ASP A 320 -51.44 -10.24 -0.53
C ASP A 320 -51.98 -10.65 0.85
N ASN A 321 -51.70 -11.87 1.29
CA ASN A 321 -52.06 -12.42 2.60
C ASN A 321 -51.04 -12.10 3.72
N ASN A 322 -50.09 -11.18 3.51
CA ASN A 322 -48.96 -10.89 4.39
C ASN A 322 -47.98 -12.06 4.63
N THR A 323 -47.97 -13.06 3.76
CA THR A 323 -46.94 -14.11 3.77
C THR A 323 -45.65 -13.54 3.18
N TYR A 324 -44.57 -13.61 3.96
CA TYR A 324 -43.23 -13.17 3.54
C TYR A 324 -42.51 -14.31 2.85
N ILE A 325 -41.93 -14.01 1.69
CA ILE A 325 -41.24 -14.96 0.83
C ILE A 325 -39.75 -14.69 0.85
N THR A 326 -38.97 -15.76 0.96
CA THR A 326 -37.51 -15.71 1.00
C THR A 326 -36.91 -16.90 0.26
N SER A 327 -35.77 -16.67 -0.38
CA SER A 327 -34.97 -17.73 -0.97
C SER A 327 -33.92 -18.19 0.04
N ILE A 328 -33.98 -19.47 0.41
CA ILE A 328 -33.06 -20.09 1.37
C ILE A 328 -32.51 -21.38 0.78
N ILE A 329 -31.19 -21.52 0.85
CA ILE A 329 -30.47 -22.72 0.42
C ILE A 329 -29.69 -23.24 1.61
N GLU A 330 -30.00 -24.45 2.07
CA GLU A 330 -29.20 -25.16 3.07
C GLU A 330 -28.00 -25.83 2.39
N LEU A 331 -26.83 -25.71 3.00
CA LEU A 331 -25.59 -26.32 2.54
C LEU A 331 -25.12 -27.33 3.59
N GLU A 332 -24.70 -28.49 3.11
CA GLU A 332 -24.17 -29.56 3.92
C GLU A 332 -22.64 -29.52 3.95
N ASN A 333 -22.06 -29.89 5.09
CA ASN A 333 -20.61 -30.01 5.20
C ASN A 333 -20.12 -31.27 4.48
N ASP A 334 -19.20 -31.12 3.53
CA ASP A 334 -18.50 -32.25 2.91
C ASP A 334 -17.13 -32.47 3.55
N PRO A 335 -16.93 -33.48 4.42
CA PRO A 335 -15.67 -33.67 5.13
C PRO A 335 -14.51 -34.15 4.23
N VAL A 336 -14.75 -34.52 2.98
CA VAL A 336 -13.72 -35.06 2.07
C VAL A 336 -12.81 -33.94 1.52
N ILE A 337 -13.33 -32.72 1.36
CA ILE A 337 -12.63 -31.62 0.70
C ILE A 337 -12.11 -30.64 1.75
N ASN A 338 -10.80 -30.50 1.89
CA ASN A 338 -10.22 -29.85 3.08
C ASN A 338 -9.52 -28.51 2.87
N LYS A 339 -9.38 -27.99 1.64
CA LYS A 339 -8.78 -26.66 1.42
C LYS A 339 -8.90 -26.19 -0.03
N ASN A 340 -9.58 -25.07 -0.25
CA ASN A 340 -9.49 -24.27 -1.48
C ASN A 340 -9.83 -22.79 -1.29
N ASN A 341 -10.13 -22.32 -0.07
CA ASN A 341 -10.49 -20.92 0.12
C ASN A 341 -9.26 -19.99 0.08
N ILE A 342 -9.44 -18.84 -0.56
CA ILE A 342 -8.45 -17.75 -0.51
C ILE A 342 -8.57 -17.07 0.85
N PHE A 343 -7.65 -17.38 1.75
CA PHE A 343 -7.62 -16.75 3.06
C PHE A 343 -6.84 -15.42 3.03
N PRO A 344 -7.42 -14.29 3.49
CA PRO A 344 -6.83 -12.95 3.41
C PRO A 344 -5.74 -12.71 4.47
N ILE A 345 -4.67 -13.49 4.38
CA ILE A 345 -3.48 -13.41 5.24
C ILE A 345 -2.23 -13.11 4.40
N ILE A 346 -1.32 -12.35 5.00
CA ILE A 346 0.02 -12.11 4.46
C ILE A 346 0.96 -13.14 5.09
N GLU A 347 1.62 -13.95 4.27
CA GLU A 347 2.56 -14.97 4.72
C GLU A 347 3.91 -14.30 5.07
N SER A 348 4.33 -14.40 6.34
CA SER A 348 5.51 -13.67 6.82
C SER A 348 6.80 -14.13 6.12
N ASP A 349 6.95 -15.42 5.84
CA ASP A 349 8.11 -15.99 5.15
C ASP A 349 8.24 -15.41 3.73
N LEU A 350 7.12 -15.28 3.01
CA LEU A 350 7.11 -14.67 1.67
C LEU A 350 7.44 -13.17 1.73
N VAL A 351 6.95 -12.47 2.75
CA VAL A 351 7.34 -11.07 3.01
C VAL A 351 8.84 -10.96 3.22
N ASN A 352 9.43 -11.83 4.04
CA ASN A 352 10.86 -11.82 4.33
C ASN A 352 11.70 -12.04 3.06
N ILE A 353 11.27 -12.96 2.19
CA ILE A 353 11.93 -13.24 0.91
C ILE A 353 11.84 -12.04 -0.04
N THR A 354 10.64 -11.47 -0.21
CA THR A 354 10.46 -10.29 -1.06
C THR A 354 11.23 -9.09 -0.51
N THR A 355 11.32 -8.96 0.81
CA THR A 355 12.16 -7.94 1.47
C THR A 355 13.61 -8.09 1.04
N THR A 356 14.19 -9.29 1.11
CA THR A 356 15.57 -9.56 0.63
C THR A 356 15.76 -9.16 -0.82
N LYS A 357 14.80 -9.52 -1.68
CA LYS A 357 14.85 -9.16 -3.10
C LYS A 357 14.88 -7.65 -3.31
N ILE A 358 13.98 -6.91 -2.66
CA ILE A 358 13.94 -5.44 -2.74
C ILE A 358 15.27 -4.84 -2.26
N LEU A 359 15.80 -5.33 -1.13
CA LEU A 359 17.08 -4.87 -0.59
C LEU A 359 18.25 -5.11 -1.56
N CYS A 360 18.27 -6.24 -2.27
CA CYS A 360 19.27 -6.51 -3.31
C CYS A 360 19.09 -5.62 -4.54
N ASP A 361 17.86 -5.46 -5.03
CA ASP A 361 17.55 -4.65 -6.22
C ASP A 361 17.92 -3.17 -5.99
N GLU A 362 17.66 -2.65 -4.79
CA GLU A 362 18.03 -1.29 -4.35
C GLU A 362 19.51 -1.16 -3.93
N GLN A 363 20.24 -2.28 -3.87
CA GLN A 363 21.61 -2.36 -3.33
C GLN A 363 21.78 -1.71 -1.95
N SER A 364 20.81 -1.95 -1.07
CA SER A 364 20.66 -1.28 0.23
C SER A 364 21.84 -1.53 1.18
N PHE A 365 22.22 -0.48 1.92
CA PHE A 365 23.23 -0.55 2.98
C PHE A 365 22.60 -0.61 4.38
N PHE A 366 23.23 -1.41 5.24
CA PHE A 366 22.89 -1.60 6.64
C PHE A 366 24.10 -1.31 7.51
N TYR A 367 24.01 -0.30 8.36
CA TYR A 367 25.08 0.04 9.27
C TYR A 367 25.04 -0.86 10.50
N LEU A 368 26.03 -1.75 10.62
CA LEU A 368 26.21 -2.64 11.78
C LEU A 368 26.97 -1.92 12.91
N SER A 369 27.79 -0.94 12.55
CA SER A 369 28.48 -0.01 13.46
C SER A 369 28.80 1.30 12.73
N ASP A 370 29.61 2.18 13.33
CA ASP A 370 30.06 3.43 12.71
C ASP A 370 30.96 3.22 11.48
N ASN A 371 31.75 2.14 11.45
CA ASN A 371 32.71 1.84 10.38
C ASN A 371 32.39 0.55 9.62
N GLN A 372 31.40 -0.23 10.07
CA GLN A 372 31.00 -1.47 9.41
C GLN A 372 29.61 -1.35 8.82
N LYS A 373 29.48 -1.69 7.53
CA LYS A 373 28.21 -1.71 6.81
C LYS A 373 28.09 -3.00 6.00
N LEU A 374 26.88 -3.52 5.93
CA LEU A 374 26.49 -4.64 5.08
C LEU A 374 25.73 -4.10 3.87
N GLN A 375 26.11 -4.49 2.67
CA GLN A 375 25.36 -4.20 1.45
C GLN A 375 24.69 -5.49 0.95
N PHE A 376 23.41 -5.41 0.60
CA PHE A 376 22.75 -6.47 -0.17
C PHE A 376 23.12 -6.27 -1.64
N LYS A 377 23.69 -7.29 -2.30
CA LYS A 377 24.22 -7.16 -3.67
C LYS A 377 23.32 -7.83 -4.69
N LYS A 378 22.99 -9.10 -4.47
CA LYS A 378 22.29 -9.91 -5.47
C LYS A 378 21.43 -10.99 -4.83
N PHE A 379 20.21 -11.12 -5.35
CA PHE A 379 19.28 -12.17 -4.96
C PHE A 379 19.28 -13.30 -6.00
N HIS A 380 19.54 -14.54 -5.57
CA HIS A 380 19.54 -15.70 -6.47
C HIS A 380 18.39 -16.63 -6.15
N GLN A 381 17.32 -16.47 -6.92
CA GLN A 381 16.08 -17.21 -6.72
C GLN A 381 16.24 -18.73 -6.94
N GLN A 382 17.03 -19.14 -7.94
CA GLN A 382 17.14 -20.56 -8.32
C GLN A 382 17.96 -21.37 -7.32
N SER A 383 19.01 -20.78 -6.74
CA SER A 383 19.88 -21.40 -5.74
C SER A 383 19.45 -21.13 -4.29
N ALA A 384 18.37 -20.37 -4.08
CA ALA A 384 17.91 -19.92 -2.77
C ALA A 384 19.04 -19.28 -1.94
N SER A 385 19.83 -18.41 -2.56
CA SER A 385 20.97 -17.77 -1.93
C SER A 385 21.00 -16.25 -2.14
N THR A 386 21.66 -15.54 -1.24
CA THR A 386 21.82 -14.08 -1.29
C THR A 386 23.30 -13.71 -1.27
N GLU A 387 23.71 -12.81 -2.16
CA GLU A 387 25.03 -12.19 -2.13
C GLU A 387 24.97 -10.89 -1.34
N LEU A 388 25.93 -10.76 -0.43
CA LEU A 388 26.11 -9.60 0.44
C LEU A 388 27.58 -9.16 0.37
N GLU A 389 27.82 -7.93 0.77
CA GLU A 389 29.17 -7.40 0.93
C GLU A 389 29.29 -6.75 2.30
N LEU A 390 30.14 -7.31 3.15
CA LEU A 390 30.45 -6.73 4.46
C LEU A 390 31.68 -5.85 4.33
N ILE A 391 31.50 -4.55 4.54
CA ILE A 391 32.52 -3.52 4.34
C ILE A 391 32.90 -2.95 5.70
N SER A 392 34.20 -2.81 5.95
CA SER A 392 34.78 -2.15 7.11
C SER A 392 35.70 -1.01 6.65
N ASP A 393 35.24 0.24 6.86
CA ASP A 393 35.92 1.49 6.47
C ASP A 393 36.87 2.01 7.58
N GLY A 394 37.51 1.09 8.34
CA GLY A 394 38.41 1.42 9.46
C GLY A 394 39.84 1.80 9.03
N GLU A 395 40.84 1.66 9.94
CA GLU A 395 42.25 1.97 9.64
C GLU A 395 42.82 1.21 8.43
N GLN A 396 42.29 0.01 8.17
CA GLN A 396 42.48 -0.71 6.91
C GLN A 396 41.11 -1.01 6.30
N TYR A 397 40.91 -0.57 5.06
CA TYR A 397 39.72 -0.91 4.29
C TYR A 397 39.68 -2.42 4.07
N LYS A 398 38.55 -3.04 4.40
CA LYS A 398 38.31 -4.46 4.18
C LYS A 398 36.89 -4.69 3.68
N ALA A 399 36.76 -5.43 2.60
CA ALA A 399 35.47 -5.86 2.07
C ALA A 399 35.48 -7.38 1.92
N ILE A 400 34.48 -8.04 2.50
CA ILE A 400 34.28 -9.49 2.39
C ILE A 400 32.99 -9.71 1.62
N SER A 401 33.10 -10.36 0.46
CA SER A 401 31.94 -10.84 -0.28
C SER A 401 31.42 -12.11 0.38
N ILE A 402 30.14 -12.11 0.71
CA ILE A 402 29.47 -13.18 1.44
C ILE A 402 28.38 -13.74 0.54
N VAL A 403 28.37 -15.04 0.36
CA VAL A 403 27.27 -15.76 -0.28
C VAL A 403 26.59 -16.59 0.79
N ILE A 404 25.33 -16.33 1.09
CA ILE A 404 24.57 -17.08 2.11
C ILE A 404 23.48 -17.93 1.46
N ASN A 405 23.30 -19.17 1.90
CA ASN A 405 22.24 -20.08 1.42
C ASN A 405 20.86 -19.77 2.02
N SER A 406 20.57 -18.50 2.29
CA SER A 406 19.26 -18.05 2.73
C SER A 406 18.79 -16.90 1.85
N VAL A 407 17.47 -16.85 1.69
CA VAL A 407 16.72 -15.77 1.04
C VAL A 407 15.81 -15.05 2.03
N ASP A 408 15.74 -15.49 3.29
CA ASP A 408 14.94 -14.87 4.33
C ASP A 408 15.72 -13.71 4.97
N SER A 409 15.20 -12.49 4.82
CA SER A 409 15.86 -11.28 5.34
C SER A 409 16.01 -11.27 6.86
N SER A 410 15.13 -11.93 7.60
CA SER A 410 15.23 -12.01 9.07
C SER A 410 16.39 -12.91 9.50
N ASP A 411 16.53 -14.09 8.87
CA ASP A 411 17.65 -15.00 9.11
C ASP A 411 18.99 -14.34 8.75
N ILE A 412 19.05 -13.71 7.57
CA ILE A 412 20.25 -13.04 7.07
C ILE A 412 20.67 -11.92 8.02
N LEU A 413 19.74 -11.03 8.39
CA LEU A 413 20.06 -9.90 9.26
C LEU A 413 20.42 -10.34 10.67
N ALA A 414 19.71 -11.32 11.25
CA ALA A 414 20.04 -11.85 12.57
C ALA A 414 21.45 -12.43 12.58
N LEU A 415 21.80 -13.29 11.61
CA LEU A 415 23.12 -13.89 11.52
C LEU A 415 24.22 -12.84 11.36
N ILE A 416 24.08 -11.95 10.37
CA ILE A 416 25.15 -10.99 10.06
C ILE A 416 25.30 -9.97 11.19
N THR A 417 24.19 -9.48 11.77
CA THR A 417 24.25 -8.53 12.89
C THR A 417 24.97 -9.11 14.10
N ASN A 418 24.78 -10.40 14.38
CA ASN A 418 25.44 -11.06 15.50
C ASN A 418 26.90 -11.42 15.21
N GLN A 419 27.23 -11.77 13.95
CA GLN A 419 28.52 -12.39 13.62
C GLN A 419 29.49 -11.50 12.83
N TYR A 420 29.13 -10.28 12.44
CA TYR A 420 29.97 -9.45 11.57
C TYR A 420 31.39 -9.22 12.08
N LYS A 421 31.60 -9.07 13.40
CA LYS A 421 32.93 -8.93 13.99
C LYS A 421 33.78 -10.19 13.83
N ASN A 422 33.17 -11.36 13.92
CA ASN A 422 33.85 -12.63 13.72
C ASN A 422 34.16 -12.85 12.24
N ILE A 423 33.23 -12.50 11.36
CA ILE A 423 33.41 -12.55 9.91
C ILE A 423 34.58 -11.66 9.47
N LEU A 424 34.70 -10.45 10.01
CA LEU A 424 35.79 -9.52 9.66
C LEU A 424 37.19 -9.98 10.11
N LYS A 425 37.31 -10.97 11.00
CA LYS A 425 38.61 -11.55 11.39
C LYS A 425 39.19 -12.47 10.33
N PHE A 426 38.39 -12.96 9.38
CA PHE A 426 38.88 -13.86 8.34
C PHE A 426 39.82 -13.16 7.36
N ASN A 427 40.92 -13.80 6.98
CA ASN A 427 41.85 -13.28 5.97
C ASN A 427 41.42 -13.66 4.53
N TYR A 428 40.11 -13.72 4.29
CA TYR A 428 39.54 -14.14 3.00
C TYR A 428 38.62 -13.06 2.45
N ASP A 429 38.72 -12.79 1.15
CA ASP A 429 37.90 -11.79 0.46
C ASP A 429 36.52 -12.32 0.08
N LYS A 430 36.35 -13.65 0.04
CA LYS A 430 35.09 -14.33 -0.30
C LYS A 430 34.83 -15.52 0.60
N ILE A 431 33.63 -15.57 1.18
CA ILE A 431 33.19 -16.68 2.03
C ILE A 431 31.76 -17.11 1.67
N TYR A 432 31.46 -18.37 1.97
CA TYR A 432 30.11 -18.94 1.88
C TYR A 432 29.59 -19.27 3.27
N LEU A 433 28.37 -18.83 3.57
CA LEU A 433 27.67 -19.08 4.81
C LEU A 433 26.53 -20.07 4.54
N LYS A 434 26.59 -21.20 5.24
CA LYS A 434 25.60 -22.26 5.12
C LYS A 434 24.83 -22.39 6.43
N ILE A 435 23.59 -21.93 6.45
CA ILE A 435 22.63 -22.16 7.53
C ILE A 435 22.09 -23.58 7.41
N GLU A 436 22.35 -24.41 8.42
CA GLU A 436 21.82 -25.77 8.60
C GLU A 436 21.61 -26.03 10.11
N ASN A 437 20.43 -26.51 10.51
CA ASN A 437 20.12 -26.94 11.89
C ASN A 437 20.48 -25.90 12.97
N ASP A 438 19.98 -24.66 12.84
CA ASP A 438 20.22 -23.53 13.76
C ASP A 438 21.71 -23.16 13.96
N LYS A 439 22.57 -23.63 13.06
CA LYS A 439 23.98 -23.27 12.97
C LYS A 439 24.28 -22.67 11.61
N CYS A 440 25.26 -21.79 11.57
CA CYS A 440 25.85 -21.31 10.32
C CYS A 440 27.28 -21.83 10.20
N ILE A 441 27.51 -22.69 9.20
CA ILE A 441 28.83 -23.22 8.86
C ILE A 441 29.49 -22.28 7.84
N VAL A 442 30.75 -21.92 8.08
CA VAL A 442 31.51 -20.98 7.24
C VAL A 442 32.49 -21.73 6.35
N TYR A 443 32.48 -21.44 5.05
CA TYR A 443 33.38 -22.02 4.06
C TYR A 443 34.16 -20.94 3.33
N LYS A 444 35.38 -21.25 2.89
CA LYS A 444 36.14 -20.41 1.95
C LYS A 444 35.65 -20.70 0.53
N ILE A 445 35.52 -19.67 -0.30
CA ILE A 445 35.29 -19.83 -1.74
C ILE A 445 36.64 -19.75 -2.46
N ASN A 446 36.96 -20.76 -3.27
CA ASN A 446 38.21 -20.78 -4.06
C ASN A 446 38.18 -19.67 -5.15
N HIS A 447 39.32 -19.01 -5.40
CA HIS A 447 39.43 -17.70 -6.08
C HIS A 447 38.84 -17.58 -7.52
N ASN A 448 38.34 -18.64 -8.15
CA ASN A 448 37.91 -18.65 -9.56
C ASN A 448 36.40 -18.86 -9.80
N VAL A 449 35.54 -18.82 -8.76
CA VAL A 449 34.10 -19.08 -8.96
C VAL A 449 33.34 -17.81 -9.37
N LYS A 450 32.79 -17.81 -10.60
CA LYS A 450 31.72 -16.88 -11.01
C LYS A 450 30.38 -17.54 -10.71
N LEU A 451 29.60 -16.97 -9.79
CA LEU A 451 28.22 -17.37 -9.55
C LEU A 451 27.36 -17.03 -10.76
N LEU A 452 27.05 -18.03 -11.58
CA LEU A 452 26.06 -17.94 -12.65
C LEU A 452 24.68 -17.87 -12.00
N ALA A 453 23.81 -16.99 -12.49
CA ALA A 453 22.48 -16.72 -11.91
C ALA A 453 21.53 -17.94 -11.82
N ASN A 454 21.95 -19.09 -12.38
CA ASN A 454 21.11 -20.27 -12.60
C ASN A 454 21.64 -21.58 -11.97
N GLN A 455 22.70 -21.55 -11.12
CA GLN A 455 23.21 -22.77 -10.47
C GLN A 455 23.61 -22.53 -9.01
N PRO A 456 23.30 -23.46 -8.09
CA PRO A 456 23.83 -23.43 -6.73
C PRO A 456 25.34 -23.58 -6.75
N LEU A 457 26.02 -22.96 -5.77
CA LEU A 457 27.47 -23.00 -5.62
C LEU A 457 27.91 -24.49 -5.47
N PRO A 458 28.73 -25.05 -6.37
CA PRO A 458 29.15 -26.45 -6.28
C PRO A 458 29.94 -26.69 -4.99
N ILE A 459 29.63 -27.79 -4.27
CA ILE A 459 30.34 -28.15 -3.03
C ILE A 459 31.84 -28.35 -3.27
N SER A 460 32.23 -28.79 -4.47
CA SER A 460 33.63 -28.93 -4.89
C SER A 460 34.43 -27.63 -4.86
N ASP A 461 33.74 -26.49 -4.89
CA ASP A 461 34.36 -25.16 -4.95
C ASP A 461 34.51 -24.52 -3.56
N LEU A 462 34.02 -25.21 -2.53
CA LEU A 462 34.13 -24.84 -1.12
C LEU A 462 35.33 -25.57 -0.49
N SER A 463 36.01 -24.91 0.44
CA SER A 463 36.98 -25.57 1.30
C SER A 463 36.30 -26.55 2.29
N GLU A 464 37.09 -27.23 3.12
CA GLU A 464 36.54 -27.76 4.37
C GLU A 464 35.98 -26.62 5.25
N PRO A 465 35.00 -26.91 6.13
CA PRO A 465 34.45 -25.93 7.07
C PRO A 465 35.55 -25.21 7.86
N ILE A 466 35.52 -23.89 7.87
CA ILE A 466 36.49 -23.07 8.61
C ILE A 466 36.08 -22.93 10.07
N THR A 467 34.79 -22.71 10.32
CA THR A 467 34.21 -22.56 11.68
C THR A 467 32.68 -22.65 11.64
N GLU A 468 32.05 -22.64 12.81
CA GLU A 468 30.60 -22.56 12.98
C GLU A 468 30.18 -21.36 13.84
N PHE A 469 29.02 -20.78 13.54
CA PHE A 469 28.34 -19.76 14.35
C PHE A 469 27.00 -20.28 14.85
N THR A 470 26.61 -19.92 16.08
CA THR A 470 25.26 -20.13 16.62
C THR A 470 24.30 -19.03 16.15
N LEU A 471 23.08 -19.42 15.75
CA LEU A 471 21.97 -18.50 15.46
C LEU A 471 21.21 -18.19 16.75
N GLU A 472 21.23 -16.95 17.21
CA GLU A 472 20.32 -16.47 18.27
C GLU A 472 19.10 -15.82 17.62
N THR A 473 17.89 -16.23 18.00
CA THR A 473 16.63 -15.65 17.50
C THR A 473 16.33 -14.34 18.21
N LEU A 474 16.37 -13.22 17.49
CA LEU A 474 15.85 -11.94 18.00
C LEU A 474 14.34 -11.83 17.68
N PRO A 475 13.49 -11.42 18.64
CA PRO A 475 12.12 -11.04 18.32
C PRO A 475 12.12 -9.65 17.66
N VAL A 476 11.70 -9.58 16.40
CA VAL A 476 11.74 -8.37 15.55
C VAL A 476 10.71 -7.30 15.98
N GLU A 477 9.96 -7.49 17.07
CA GLU A 477 8.86 -6.59 17.48
C GLU A 477 9.08 -5.76 18.75
N SER A 478 10.20 -5.86 19.45
CA SER A 478 10.44 -5.01 20.63
C SER A 478 11.41 -3.87 20.31
N LEU A 479 10.89 -2.65 20.09
CA LEU A 479 11.58 -1.37 20.36
C LEU A 479 10.61 -0.17 20.20
N GLU A 480 9.65 -0.03 21.12
CA GLU A 480 8.98 1.25 21.42
C GLU A 480 9.20 1.65 22.91
N ILE A 481 8.98 2.95 23.20
CA ILE A 481 8.90 3.69 24.49
C ILE A 481 10.22 4.41 24.89
N HIS A 482 10.34 5.75 25.09
CA HIS A 482 9.60 6.69 25.96
C HIS A 482 9.18 8.10 25.44
N LYS A 483 8.00 8.51 25.97
CA LYS A 483 7.41 9.84 26.31
C LYS A 483 8.23 11.14 26.10
N ASN A 484 7.63 12.08 25.35
CA ASN A 484 7.85 13.53 25.51
C ASN A 484 6.95 14.04 26.64
N GLU A 485 7.54 14.44 27.77
CA GLU A 485 6.86 15.33 28.70
C GLU A 485 6.91 16.76 28.15
N VAL A 486 5.73 17.38 28.13
CA VAL A 486 5.52 18.80 27.92
C VAL A 486 6.15 19.55 29.09
N LEU A 487 7.03 20.51 28.80
CA LEU A 487 7.39 21.57 29.73
C LEU A 487 7.04 22.93 29.11
N GLY A 488 6.11 23.64 29.77
CA GLY A 488 6.01 25.10 29.76
C GLY A 488 5.18 25.75 28.65
N GLN A 489 3.98 26.21 28.99
CA GLN A 489 3.48 27.50 28.50
C GLN A 489 4.40 28.59 29.09
N ASP A 490 5.05 29.41 28.25
CA ASP A 490 5.25 30.85 28.45
C ASP A 490 6.15 31.48 27.37
N THR A 491 5.70 32.61 26.83
CA THR A 491 6.45 33.51 25.94
C THR A 491 7.40 34.37 26.76
N VAL A 492 8.62 33.87 26.97
CA VAL A 492 9.70 34.58 27.66
C VAL A 492 10.19 35.76 26.79
N LYS A 493 10.21 36.98 27.33
CA LYS A 493 10.67 38.20 26.62
C LYS A 493 12.16 38.11 26.29
N LEU A 494 12.62 38.76 25.20
CA LEU A 494 14.01 38.70 24.72
C LEU A 494 15.06 38.97 25.83
N ASP A 495 14.79 39.91 26.73
CA ASP A 495 15.72 40.28 27.82
C ASP A 495 15.94 39.17 28.86
N GLN A 496 15.01 38.20 28.92
CA GLN A 496 15.05 37.05 29.82
C GLN A 496 15.68 35.81 29.16
N TRP A 497 16.05 35.88 27.87
CA TRP A 497 16.73 34.78 27.21
C TRP A 497 18.16 34.65 27.73
N TRP A 498 18.64 33.42 27.84
CA TRP A 498 20.01 33.18 28.28
C TRP A 498 20.99 33.33 27.11
N ASP A 499 22.09 34.03 27.36
CA ASP A 499 23.18 34.12 26.40
C ASP A 499 23.87 32.76 26.24
N PRO A 500 24.19 32.34 25.00
CA PRO A 500 24.91 31.10 24.75
C PRO A 500 26.33 31.15 25.35
N ARG A 501 26.61 30.35 26.38
CA ARG A 501 27.94 30.29 27.02
C ARG A 501 28.84 29.28 26.31
N VAL A 502 29.91 29.76 25.68
CA VAL A 502 30.91 28.91 25.03
C VAL A 502 31.96 28.48 26.04
N GLU A 503 32.12 27.17 26.24
CA GLU A 503 33.18 26.63 27.08
C GLU A 503 34.49 26.55 26.27
N PRO A 504 35.56 27.29 26.63
CA PRO A 504 36.80 27.33 25.86
C PRO A 504 37.44 25.95 25.68
N GLU A 505 37.29 25.07 26.67
CA GLU A 505 37.82 23.70 26.69
C GLU A 505 37.15 22.78 25.64
N LYS A 506 35.94 23.12 25.19
CA LYS A 506 35.19 22.37 24.17
C LYS A 506 35.45 22.86 22.74
N ILE A 507 36.24 23.93 22.59
CA ILE A 507 36.73 24.40 21.29
C ILE A 507 37.81 23.43 20.84
N PRO A 508 37.63 22.73 19.71
CA PRO A 508 38.62 21.75 19.29
C PRO A 508 39.99 22.41 19.03
N SER A 509 41.08 21.83 19.56
CA SER A 509 42.44 22.28 19.25
C SER A 509 42.76 21.96 17.78
N HIS A 510 42.47 22.90 16.88
CA HIS A 510 42.69 22.71 15.45
C HIS A 510 44.19 22.84 15.13
N SER A 511 44.79 21.77 14.58
CA SER A 511 46.14 21.82 14.00
C SER A 511 46.20 22.84 12.87
N SER A 512 47.39 23.34 12.54
CA SER A 512 47.60 24.31 11.45
C SER A 512 46.97 23.86 10.14
N ALA A 513 47.05 22.56 9.80
CA ALA A 513 46.40 21.97 8.63
C ALA A 513 44.86 21.96 8.69
N VAL A 514 44.27 21.77 9.87
CA VAL A 514 42.80 21.85 10.06
C VAL A 514 42.33 23.30 10.03
N LYS A 515 43.12 24.26 10.51
CA LYS A 515 42.86 25.70 10.32
C LYS A 515 42.88 26.08 8.84
N THR A 516 43.82 25.56 8.04
CA THR A 516 43.84 25.77 6.58
C THR A 516 42.62 25.16 5.90
N LYS A 517 42.21 23.93 6.27
CA LYS A 517 41.03 23.25 5.72
C LYS A 517 39.68 23.86 6.17
N LEU A 518 39.65 24.50 7.34
CA LEU A 518 38.52 25.30 7.83
C LEU A 518 38.47 26.66 7.14
N ALA A 519 39.61 27.25 6.78
CA ALA A 519 39.72 28.43 5.93
C ALA A 519 39.37 28.16 4.46
N GLU A 520 39.47 26.90 4.01
CA GLU A 520 38.98 26.41 2.71
C GLU A 520 37.45 26.17 2.68
N SER A 521 36.71 26.43 3.76
CA SER A 521 35.25 26.57 3.71
C SER A 521 34.90 27.68 2.70
N ASN A 522 34.10 27.37 1.66
CA ASN A 522 33.67 28.36 0.67
C ASN A 522 32.93 29.60 1.24
N TYR A 523 32.56 29.58 2.52
CA TYR A 523 31.83 30.65 3.23
C TYR A 523 32.78 31.35 4.19
N ARG A 524 32.80 32.69 4.14
CA ARG A 524 33.73 33.51 4.93
C ARG A 524 33.22 33.78 6.36
N HIS A 525 31.90 33.83 6.56
CA HIS A 525 31.30 34.10 7.87
C HIS A 525 29.96 33.35 8.10
N ASN A 526 29.69 32.94 9.34
CA ASN A 526 28.43 32.31 9.75
C ASN A 526 27.58 33.27 10.59
N LEU A 527 26.30 33.41 10.27
CA LEU A 527 25.31 34.06 11.15
C LEU A 527 24.42 32.98 11.77
N ILE A 528 24.29 32.96 13.09
CA ILE A 528 23.31 32.13 13.79
C ILE A 528 22.20 33.05 14.31
N ILE A 529 20.95 32.76 13.90
CA ILE A 529 19.74 33.48 14.30
C ILE A 529 18.95 32.56 15.22
N GLN A 530 18.99 32.83 16.53
CA GLN A 530 18.22 32.11 17.54
C GLN A 530 16.81 32.68 17.61
N LEU A 531 15.81 31.82 17.36
CA LEU A 531 14.40 32.20 17.24
C LEU A 531 13.57 31.91 18.51
N GLU A 532 14.13 31.17 19.47
CA GLU A 532 13.46 30.82 20.73
C GLU A 532 14.44 30.86 21.92
N GLY A 533 13.93 31.20 23.11
CA GLY A 533 14.70 31.39 24.33
C GLY A 533 14.86 30.15 25.22
N GLU A 534 14.39 28.98 24.78
CA GLU A 534 14.48 27.75 25.56
C GLU A 534 15.95 27.34 25.79
N ASN A 535 16.26 26.84 26.99
CA ASN A 535 17.64 26.52 27.39
C ASN A 535 18.34 25.54 26.43
N ILE A 536 17.59 24.56 25.89
CA ILE A 536 18.13 23.61 24.90
C ILE A 536 18.53 24.29 23.58
N VAL A 537 17.82 25.34 23.18
CA VAL A 537 18.13 26.14 21.98
C VAL A 537 19.38 26.98 22.25
N SER A 538 19.46 27.70 23.38
CA SER A 538 20.66 28.45 23.77
C SER A 538 21.91 27.57 23.89
N GLN A 539 21.78 26.39 24.49
CA GLN A 539 22.90 25.43 24.60
C GLN A 539 23.35 24.93 23.21
N SER A 540 22.39 24.68 22.32
CA SER A 540 22.68 24.26 20.95
C SER A 540 23.36 25.37 20.15
N THR A 541 22.95 26.62 20.35
CA THR A 541 23.62 27.81 19.79
C THR A 541 25.07 27.89 20.26
N ALA A 542 25.33 27.73 21.57
CA ALA A 542 26.68 27.76 22.14
C ALA A 542 27.58 26.68 21.51
N ASN A 543 27.05 25.47 21.34
CA ASN A 543 27.77 24.37 20.70
C ASN A 543 28.14 24.68 19.24
N LEU A 544 27.28 25.37 18.49
CA LEU A 544 27.58 25.76 17.10
C LEU A 544 28.71 26.77 17.00
N ILE A 545 28.76 27.72 17.94
CA ILE A 545 29.83 28.72 18.01
C ILE A 545 31.19 28.03 18.12
N GLY A 546 31.31 27.02 19.00
CA GLY A 546 32.55 26.29 19.23
C GLY A 546 33.14 25.59 17.99
N LYS A 547 32.39 25.44 16.90
CA LYS A 547 32.89 24.88 15.64
C LYS A 547 33.66 25.89 14.78
N HIS A 548 33.28 27.17 14.82
CA HIS A 548 33.90 28.26 14.06
C HIS A 548 33.89 29.56 14.89
N PRO A 549 34.57 29.60 16.05
CA PRO A 549 34.42 30.69 17.01
C PRO A 549 34.83 32.06 16.46
N ASP A 550 35.84 32.12 15.58
CA ASP A 550 36.37 33.38 15.05
C ASP A 550 35.53 33.96 13.89
N ASN A 551 34.75 33.11 13.22
CA ASN A 551 33.97 33.42 12.01
C ASN A 551 32.47 33.15 12.19
N THR A 552 31.97 33.42 13.40
CA THR A 552 30.55 33.26 13.75
C THR A 552 30.05 34.51 14.47
N THR A 553 28.91 35.02 14.02
CA THR A 553 28.09 35.99 14.75
C THR A 553 26.79 35.33 15.18
N VAL A 554 26.31 35.63 16.38
CA VAL A 554 25.04 35.14 16.90
C VAL A 554 24.14 36.31 17.29
N ILE A 555 22.90 36.26 16.78
CA ILE A 555 21.81 37.13 17.22
C ILE A 555 20.69 36.30 17.84
N GLN A 556 20.05 36.85 18.87
CA GLN A 556 18.76 36.38 19.35
C GLN A 556 17.70 37.32 18.80
N TYR A 557 16.70 36.78 18.09
CA TYR A 557 15.73 37.57 17.34
C TYR A 557 14.30 37.32 17.83
N ASP A 558 13.68 38.39 18.34
CA ASP A 558 12.27 38.44 18.68
C ASP A 558 11.45 38.74 17.42
N LEU A 559 10.85 37.68 16.87
CA LEU A 559 10.06 37.74 15.64
C LEU A 559 8.79 38.61 15.77
N GLU A 560 8.24 38.76 16.97
CA GLU A 560 7.00 39.52 17.19
C GLU A 560 7.29 41.03 17.16
N GLN A 561 8.36 41.43 17.83
CA GLN A 561 8.72 42.84 18.00
C GLN A 561 9.71 43.36 16.95
N ASN A 562 10.20 42.50 16.05
CA ASN A 562 11.30 42.81 15.12
C ASN A 562 12.54 43.38 15.84
N ARG A 563 12.83 42.90 17.06
CA ARG A 563 14.00 43.33 17.84
C ARG A 563 14.98 42.20 17.95
N TYR A 564 16.27 42.50 17.82
CA TYR A 564 17.32 41.54 18.06
C TYR A 564 18.37 42.11 19.02
N ARG A 565 19.20 41.22 19.56
CA ARG A 565 20.45 41.60 20.22
C ARG A 565 21.59 40.69 19.74
N VAL A 566 22.79 41.26 19.66
CA VAL A 566 24.02 40.51 19.34
C VAL A 566 24.57 39.93 20.63
N VAL A 567 24.74 38.61 20.67
CA VAL A 567 25.20 37.89 21.88
C VAL A 567 26.57 37.24 21.71
N TYR A 568 27.10 37.20 20.48
CA TYR A 568 28.44 36.71 20.18
C TYR A 568 28.92 37.22 18.82
N GLY A 569 30.21 37.56 18.69
CA GLY A 569 30.82 38.00 17.45
C GLY A 569 30.52 39.45 17.08
N ASP A 570 30.77 39.79 15.81
CA ASP A 570 30.61 41.15 15.28
C ASP A 570 29.59 41.15 14.12
N ILE A 571 28.50 41.89 14.29
CA ILE A 571 27.41 41.94 13.30
C ILE A 571 27.81 42.64 12.01
N ASN A 572 28.81 43.54 12.05
CA ASN A 572 29.25 44.26 10.87
C ASN A 572 29.94 43.35 9.84
N LYS A 573 30.46 42.19 10.27
CA LYS A 573 31.06 41.17 9.39
C LYS A 573 30.04 40.35 8.59
N VAL A 574 28.75 40.50 8.89
CA VAL A 574 27.67 39.78 8.19
C VAL A 574 27.33 40.45 6.86
N ALA A 575 27.46 41.79 6.79
CA ALA A 575 27.21 42.55 5.57
C ALA A 575 28.42 42.52 4.63
N GLY A 576 28.21 42.23 3.34
CA GLY A 576 29.27 42.27 2.32
C GLY A 576 30.15 41.01 2.16
N GLU A 577 29.94 39.94 2.93
CA GLU A 577 30.66 38.67 2.79
C GLU A 577 29.79 37.53 2.24
N ARG A 578 30.42 36.44 1.75
CA ARG A 578 29.74 35.18 1.40
C ARG A 578 29.32 34.47 2.70
N THR A 579 28.10 34.72 3.14
CA THR A 579 27.61 34.24 4.45
C THR A 579 26.76 32.97 4.35
N ARG A 580 26.74 32.21 5.45
CA ARG A 580 25.77 31.14 5.69
C ARG A 580 24.96 31.48 6.93
N TRP A 581 23.64 31.41 6.82
CA TRP A 581 22.73 31.67 7.94
C TRP A 581 22.23 30.35 8.53
N PHE A 582 22.26 30.24 9.85
CA PHE A 582 21.67 29.15 10.62
C PHE A 582 20.50 29.71 11.42
N LEU A 583 19.27 29.33 11.09
CA LEU A 583 18.11 29.64 11.92
C LEU A 583 17.93 28.50 12.91
N ILE A 584 17.84 28.77 14.21
CA ILE A 584 17.74 27.74 15.24
C ILE A 584 16.50 27.93 16.13
N GLY A 585 15.76 26.84 16.31
CA GLY A 585 14.54 26.76 17.10
C GLY A 585 13.87 25.38 16.95
N HIS A 586 12.68 25.21 17.50
CA HIS A 586 11.92 23.97 17.41
C HIS A 586 11.00 23.96 16.18
N GLY A 587 11.09 22.88 15.41
CA GLY A 587 10.06 22.53 14.43
C GLY A 587 8.91 21.80 15.13
N ARG A 588 7.68 22.25 14.89
CA ARG A 588 6.47 21.71 15.53
C ARG A 588 5.44 21.36 14.46
N LYS A 589 4.43 20.56 14.83
CA LYS A 589 3.24 20.35 14.02
C LYS A 589 2.10 21.08 14.70
N ASP A 590 1.42 21.95 13.98
CA ASP A 590 0.27 22.68 14.49
C ASP A 590 -0.92 21.73 14.63
N ASP A 591 -1.56 21.70 15.80
CA ASP A 591 -2.59 20.72 16.09
C ASP A 591 -3.90 20.96 15.33
N ILE A 592 -4.16 22.20 14.91
CA ILE A 592 -5.41 22.61 14.24
C ILE A 592 -5.26 22.44 12.72
N THR A 593 -4.27 23.11 12.14
CA THR A 593 -4.02 23.11 10.69
C THR A 593 -3.30 21.86 10.20
N LYS A 594 -2.72 21.07 11.13
CA LYS A 594 -1.85 19.93 10.84
C LYS A 594 -0.63 20.28 9.98
N LYS A 595 -0.29 21.57 9.81
CA LYS A 595 0.90 22.03 9.10
C LYS A 595 2.08 22.17 10.04
N ARG A 596 3.29 21.97 9.52
CA ARG A 596 4.52 22.27 10.26
C ARG A 596 4.70 23.77 10.48
N THR A 597 5.22 24.12 11.65
CA THR A 597 5.66 25.47 12.01
C THR A 597 7.09 25.43 12.52
N PHE A 598 7.81 26.55 12.41
CA PHE A 598 9.14 26.72 12.96
C PHE A 598 9.10 27.85 13.98
N ALA A 599 9.58 27.63 15.20
CA ALA A 599 9.39 28.57 16.31
C ALA A 599 7.92 29.03 16.48
N ARG A 600 6.96 28.10 16.24
CA ARG A 600 5.50 28.34 16.24
C ARG A 600 5.01 29.34 15.17
N LYS A 601 5.80 29.64 14.14
CA LYS A 601 5.45 30.54 13.03
C LYS A 601 5.37 29.79 11.69
N THR A 602 4.60 30.35 10.75
CA THR A 602 4.46 29.84 9.39
C THR A 602 5.68 30.17 8.54
N ALA A 603 5.83 29.46 7.42
CA ALA A 603 6.91 29.68 6.46
C ALA A 603 6.93 31.12 5.92
N GLU A 604 5.76 31.61 5.51
CA GLU A 604 5.55 32.98 5.04
C GLU A 604 5.96 34.01 6.09
N TYR A 605 5.53 33.83 7.35
CA TYR A 605 5.86 34.77 8.41
C TYR A 605 7.37 34.84 8.66
N ILE A 606 8.08 33.70 8.71
CA ILE A 606 9.54 33.74 8.90
C ILE A 606 10.26 34.36 7.70
N ALA A 607 9.78 34.10 6.47
CA ALA A 607 10.36 34.69 5.26
C ALA A 607 10.26 36.23 5.28
N ASP A 608 9.09 36.78 5.65
CA ASP A 608 8.88 38.21 5.85
C ASP A 608 9.85 38.81 6.88
N LYS A 609 10.01 38.13 8.03
CA LYS A 609 10.90 38.59 9.10
C LYS A 609 12.38 38.58 8.71
N LEU A 610 12.82 37.61 7.91
CA LEU A 610 14.18 37.60 7.37
C LEU A 610 14.37 38.67 6.31
N MET A 611 13.37 38.92 5.47
CA MET A 611 13.40 40.02 4.52
C MET A 611 13.54 41.37 5.23
N HIS A 612 12.78 41.58 6.31
CA HIS A 612 12.89 42.79 7.12
C HIS A 612 14.31 42.97 7.66
N LEU A 613 14.89 41.92 8.26
CA LEU A 613 16.25 41.94 8.80
C LEU A 613 17.32 42.20 7.71
N ARG A 614 17.17 41.57 6.54
CA ARG A 614 18.03 41.80 5.36
C ARG A 614 18.01 43.26 4.91
N LYS A 615 16.84 43.88 4.86
CA LYS A 615 16.66 45.27 4.41
C LYS A 615 17.18 46.29 5.43
N THR A 616 16.95 46.05 6.71
CA THR A 616 17.22 47.02 7.79
C THR A 616 18.64 46.92 8.34
N GLU A 617 19.19 45.72 8.49
CA GLU A 617 20.45 45.51 9.23
C GLU A 617 21.61 45.09 8.33
N PHE A 618 21.33 44.45 7.19
CA PHE A 618 22.38 43.83 6.36
C PHE A 618 22.57 44.49 4.99
N ASN A 619 22.06 45.71 4.79
CA ASN A 619 22.19 46.47 3.53
C ASN A 619 21.79 45.64 2.30
N ASN A 620 20.73 44.84 2.40
CA ASN A 620 20.29 43.90 1.37
C ASN A 620 21.26 42.77 1.00
N SER A 621 22.34 42.57 1.76
CA SER A 621 23.25 41.43 1.62
C SER A 621 22.48 40.13 1.82
N GLU A 622 22.74 39.15 0.96
CA GLU A 622 22.06 37.87 0.97
C GLU A 622 23.02 36.73 1.36
N PRO A 623 22.59 35.76 2.19
CA PRO A 623 23.37 34.54 2.37
C PRO A 623 23.39 33.70 1.09
N GLU A 624 24.47 32.95 0.90
CA GLU A 624 24.48 31.90 -0.12
C GLU A 624 23.63 30.70 0.28
N LYS A 625 23.54 30.46 1.59
CA LYS A 625 22.87 29.29 2.14
C LYS A 625 22.21 29.59 3.47
N ILE A 626 20.96 29.17 3.59
CA ILE A 626 20.17 29.21 4.82
C ILE A 626 19.95 27.78 5.30
N VAL A 627 20.27 27.51 6.56
CA VAL A 627 20.12 26.19 7.19
C VAL A 627 19.11 26.31 8.33
N LEU A 628 17.98 25.62 8.19
CA LEU A 628 16.93 25.54 9.18
C LEU A 628 17.29 24.44 10.21
N LEU A 629 17.80 24.86 11.36
CA LEU A 629 18.13 23.99 12.49
C LEU A 629 16.91 23.80 13.40
N GLY A 630 15.91 23.10 12.87
CA GLY A 630 14.72 22.67 13.60
C GLY A 630 14.27 21.28 13.17
N CYS A 631 13.60 20.58 14.08
CA CYS A 631 13.14 19.21 13.88
C CYS A 631 12.15 19.09 12.71
N LYS A 632 12.38 18.13 11.81
CA LYS A 632 11.42 17.69 10.77
C LYS A 632 10.90 18.80 9.85
N LEU A 633 11.68 19.85 9.59
CA LEU A 633 11.26 20.97 8.72
C LEU A 633 11.37 20.67 7.21
N GLY A 634 12.19 19.68 6.81
CA GLY A 634 12.44 19.36 5.40
C GLY A 634 11.81 18.05 4.90
N GLN A 635 10.63 17.67 5.38
CA GLN A 635 10.02 16.37 5.08
C GLN A 635 9.70 16.14 3.59
N ALA A 636 9.68 14.89 3.15
CA ALA A 636 9.41 14.51 1.76
C ALA A 636 7.95 14.78 1.33
N LYS A 637 7.02 14.78 2.28
CA LYS A 637 5.59 14.95 1.99
C LYS A 637 5.31 16.40 1.59
N ILE A 638 5.01 16.62 0.31
CA ILE A 638 4.83 17.95 -0.30
C ILE A 638 3.81 18.82 0.43
N GLY A 639 2.71 18.23 0.91
CA GLY A 639 1.64 18.95 1.61
C GLY A 639 1.93 19.28 3.09
N ASP A 640 3.06 18.81 3.63
CA ASP A 640 3.50 19.02 5.02
C ASP A 640 5.03 19.26 5.06
N ASN A 641 5.53 20.16 4.19
CA ASN A 641 6.95 20.48 4.04
C ASN A 641 7.21 21.98 4.24
N PHE A 642 7.49 22.38 5.49
CA PHE A 642 7.78 23.77 5.85
C PHE A 642 8.91 24.37 5.02
N ALA A 643 9.98 23.63 4.78
CA ALA A 643 11.15 24.14 4.05
C ALA A 643 10.86 24.39 2.57
N LEU A 644 9.99 23.59 1.95
CA LEU A 644 9.53 23.83 0.57
C LEU A 644 8.71 25.12 0.50
N ASP A 645 7.72 25.27 1.37
CA ASP A 645 6.88 26.47 1.46
C ASP A 645 7.76 27.70 1.76
N PHE A 646 8.67 27.58 2.71
CA PHE A 646 9.60 28.65 3.09
C PHE A 646 10.53 29.03 1.95
N SER A 647 11.07 28.06 1.20
CA SER A 647 11.93 28.34 0.04
C SER A 647 11.16 29.12 -1.03
N GLN A 648 9.93 28.71 -1.34
CA GLN A 648 9.08 29.40 -2.30
C GLN A 648 8.79 30.84 -1.87
N GLN A 649 8.35 31.03 -0.62
CA GLN A 649 8.05 32.37 -0.10
C GLN A 649 9.29 33.26 -0.06
N LEU A 650 10.40 32.75 0.46
CA LEU A 650 11.63 33.52 0.56
C LEU A 650 12.16 33.93 -0.82
N TRP A 651 12.03 33.08 -1.83
CA TRP A 651 12.45 33.40 -3.19
C TRP A 651 11.50 34.35 -3.92
N ASN A 652 10.21 34.35 -3.58
CA ASN A 652 9.26 35.36 -4.03
C ASN A 652 9.60 36.74 -3.43
N GLU A 653 10.09 36.76 -2.20
CA GLU A 653 10.59 37.97 -1.52
C GLU A 653 12.01 38.39 -1.97
N GLY A 654 12.53 37.79 -3.06
CA GLY A 654 13.75 38.23 -3.72
C GLY A 654 15.06 37.66 -3.14
N PHE A 655 15.01 36.55 -2.40
CA PHE A 655 16.18 35.73 -2.13
C PHE A 655 16.44 34.73 -3.27
N ASN A 656 17.69 34.31 -3.43
CA ASN A 656 18.18 33.21 -4.28
C ASN A 656 18.99 32.17 -3.51
N SER A 657 19.03 32.25 -2.18
CA SER A 657 19.77 31.37 -1.28
C SER A 657 19.42 29.90 -1.50
N THR A 658 20.39 29.00 -1.32
CA THR A 658 20.13 27.56 -1.10
C THR A 658 19.53 27.35 0.28
N ILE A 659 18.42 26.62 0.38
CA ILE A 659 17.80 26.30 1.67
C ILE A 659 18.17 24.85 2.03
N THR A 660 18.48 24.59 3.29
CA THR A 660 18.68 23.24 3.81
C THR A 660 17.88 23.06 5.09
N ALA A 661 17.10 21.99 5.16
CA ALA A 661 16.31 21.66 6.34
C ALA A 661 16.43 20.18 6.67
N TYR A 662 16.32 19.84 7.95
CA TYR A 662 16.48 18.47 8.42
C TYR A 662 15.15 17.71 8.40
N THR A 663 15.20 16.42 8.05
CA THR A 663 14.01 15.56 7.90
C THR A 663 13.61 14.88 9.21
N ARG A 664 14.49 14.91 10.23
CA ARG A 664 14.38 14.25 11.54
C ARG A 664 14.38 15.24 12.70
N ASP A 665 14.21 14.73 13.91
CA ASP A 665 14.51 15.48 15.13
C ASP A 665 16.01 15.74 15.24
N LEU A 666 16.37 17.00 15.46
CA LEU A 666 17.74 17.49 15.38
C LEU A 666 18.35 17.62 16.78
N TYR A 667 19.61 17.22 16.91
CA TYR A 667 20.43 17.42 18.09
C TYR A 667 21.77 18.03 17.71
N ILE A 668 22.19 19.07 18.43
CA ILE A 668 23.50 19.69 18.23
C ILE A 668 24.40 19.27 19.38
N GLY A 669 25.40 18.42 19.06
CA GLY A 669 26.37 17.93 20.04
C GLY A 669 27.31 19.02 20.53
N SER A 670 28.00 18.77 21.65
CA SER A 670 28.89 19.72 22.33
C SER A 670 29.96 20.37 21.44
N HIS A 671 30.34 19.73 20.34
CA HIS A 671 31.33 20.24 19.37
C HIS A 671 30.68 20.86 18.10
N GLY A 672 29.42 21.28 18.18
CA GLY A 672 28.69 21.91 17.08
C GLY A 672 28.37 21.01 15.87
N ARG A 673 28.56 19.69 16.04
CA ARG A 673 28.15 18.67 15.06
C ARG A 673 26.64 18.46 15.15
N LYS A 674 26.00 18.48 13.99
CA LYS A 674 24.56 18.27 13.85
C LYS A 674 24.35 16.76 13.78
N ASN A 675 23.52 16.25 14.66
CA ASN A 675 23.08 14.86 14.68
C ASN A 675 21.56 14.82 14.61
N ILE A 676 21.01 13.67 14.28
CA ILE A 676 19.57 13.42 14.33
C ILE A 676 19.25 12.26 15.26
N TYR A 677 18.03 12.26 15.78
CA TYR A 677 17.46 11.09 16.44
C TYR A 677 16.81 10.19 15.39
N LEU A 678 17.15 8.89 15.42
CA LEU A 678 16.62 7.91 14.47
C LEU A 678 15.17 7.52 14.81
N ASN A 679 14.87 7.32 16.09
CA ASN A 679 13.54 7.00 16.62
C ASN A 679 13.24 7.85 17.87
N ASN A 680 11.96 8.13 18.16
CA ASN A 680 11.53 8.92 19.33
C ASN A 680 11.87 8.26 20.69
N PHE A 681 12.35 7.02 20.68
CA PHE A 681 12.50 6.15 21.85
C PHE A 681 13.95 5.75 22.16
N GLU A 682 14.91 6.02 21.27
CA GLU A 682 16.33 5.71 21.50
C GLU A 682 17.20 6.98 21.52
N ARG A 683 18.16 7.02 22.46
CA ARG A 683 19.21 8.06 22.53
C ARG A 683 20.27 7.92 21.42
N SER A 684 20.05 7.09 20.40
CA SER A 684 20.98 6.86 19.29
C SER A 684 20.99 8.06 18.34
N ARG A 685 22.16 8.70 18.22
CA ARG A 685 22.39 9.93 17.45
C ARG A 685 23.26 9.60 16.24
N ARG A 686 22.83 9.97 15.03
CA ARG A 686 23.62 9.85 13.79
C ARG A 686 23.94 11.20 13.21
N ASP A 687 25.03 11.33 12.46
CA ASP A 687 25.36 12.57 11.77
C ASP A 687 24.21 13.02 10.85
N ALA A 688 23.79 14.27 11.01
CA ALA A 688 22.64 14.83 10.32
C ALA A 688 22.90 15.05 8.80
N ARG A 689 24.13 14.87 8.32
CA ARG A 689 24.52 15.12 6.91
C ARG A 689 23.67 14.37 5.88
N TYR A 690 23.11 13.21 6.24
CA TYR A 690 22.28 12.38 5.37
C TYR A 690 20.77 12.58 5.56
N TYR A 691 20.37 13.35 6.57
CA TYR A 691 18.97 13.53 6.98
C TYR A 691 18.53 14.97 6.77
N LYS A 692 18.86 15.50 5.60
CA LYS A 692 18.57 16.87 5.21
C LYS A 692 18.10 16.92 3.76
N THR A 693 17.24 17.87 3.49
CA THR A 693 16.77 18.21 2.15
C THR A 693 17.33 19.56 1.78
N THR A 694 17.87 19.66 0.57
CA THR A 694 18.40 20.91 0.01
C THR A 694 17.47 21.39 -1.09
N PHE A 695 17.13 22.67 -1.07
CA PHE A 695 16.26 23.32 -2.03
C PHE A 695 17.04 24.44 -2.71
N ASP A 696 17.04 24.43 -4.04
CA ASP A 696 17.81 25.37 -4.86
C ASP A 696 16.90 26.01 -5.91
N LYS A 697 17.07 27.32 -6.11
CA LYS A 697 16.36 28.08 -7.13
C LYS A 697 17.15 28.03 -8.43
N GLN A 698 16.62 27.35 -9.45
CA GLN A 698 17.19 27.42 -10.78
C GLN A 698 16.68 28.70 -11.48
N LEU A 699 17.56 29.43 -12.18
CA LEU A 699 17.23 30.65 -12.94
C LEU A 699 16.39 30.38 -14.22
N SER A 700 15.77 29.21 -14.36
CA SER A 700 14.96 28.79 -15.52
C SER A 700 13.47 28.73 -15.15
N PRO A 701 12.54 28.92 -16.11
CA PRO A 701 11.10 28.77 -15.88
C PRO A 701 10.68 27.36 -15.40
N LEU A 702 11.53 26.34 -15.55
CA LEU A 702 11.26 24.94 -15.14
C LEU A 702 11.43 24.63 -13.65
N GLY A 703 11.86 25.60 -12.84
CA GLY A 703 11.59 25.60 -11.40
C GLY A 703 12.56 24.86 -10.48
N LEU A 704 12.11 24.81 -9.23
CA LEU A 704 12.80 24.42 -7.99
C LEU A 704 13.49 23.05 -8.09
N GLN A 705 14.71 22.93 -7.57
CA GLN A 705 15.38 21.64 -7.37
C GLN A 705 15.32 21.19 -5.91
N ILE A 706 15.16 19.89 -5.71
CA ILE A 706 15.20 19.21 -4.42
C ILE A 706 16.31 18.15 -4.47
N ASN A 707 17.33 18.29 -3.62
CA ASN A 707 18.50 17.39 -3.60
C ASN A 707 19.14 17.16 -4.99
N ASN A 708 19.26 18.23 -5.80
CA ASN A 708 19.77 18.21 -7.18
C ASN A 708 18.87 17.52 -8.22
N GLU A 709 17.63 17.16 -7.87
CA GLU A 709 16.60 16.66 -8.79
C GLU A 709 15.58 17.77 -9.07
N ILE A 710 15.10 17.91 -10.32
CA ILE A 710 14.01 18.85 -10.64
C ILE A 710 12.74 18.38 -9.94
N LEU A 711 12.04 19.29 -9.27
CA LEU A 711 10.89 18.96 -8.41
C LEU A 711 9.82 18.12 -9.13
N ILE A 712 9.54 18.37 -10.42
CA ILE A 712 8.50 17.59 -11.14
C ILE A 712 8.85 16.11 -11.29
N PHE A 713 10.12 15.76 -11.51
CA PHE A 713 10.55 14.36 -11.58
C PHE A 713 10.55 13.71 -10.20
N TYR A 714 10.94 14.46 -9.17
CA TYR A 714 10.81 14.01 -7.79
C TYR A 714 9.35 13.67 -7.46
N ILE A 715 8.40 14.52 -7.86
CA ILE A 715 6.96 14.30 -7.70
C ILE A 715 6.48 13.05 -8.44
N LEU A 716 6.84 12.91 -9.72
CA LEU A 716 6.47 11.75 -10.53
C LEU A 716 7.02 10.45 -9.93
N ARG A 717 8.25 10.46 -9.41
CA ARG A 717 8.85 9.33 -8.71
C ARG A 717 8.06 8.96 -7.45
N LEU A 718 7.62 9.95 -6.66
CA LEU A 718 6.77 9.70 -5.49
C LEU A 718 5.37 9.16 -5.88
N ILE A 719 4.81 9.61 -7.00
CA ILE A 719 3.54 9.08 -7.53
C ILE A 719 3.71 7.64 -8.02
N ASN A 720 4.81 7.37 -8.73
CA ASN A 720 5.16 6.04 -9.23
C ASN A 720 5.39 5.06 -8.07
N SER A 721 6.15 5.46 -7.05
CA SER A 721 6.39 4.65 -5.85
C SER A 721 5.15 4.49 -4.95
N GLY A 722 4.10 5.27 -5.20
CA GLY A 722 2.89 5.31 -4.38
C GLY A 722 3.06 6.07 -3.06
N GLU A 723 4.20 6.73 -2.83
CA GLU A 723 4.45 7.62 -1.70
C GLU A 723 3.59 8.90 -1.77
N LEU A 724 3.09 9.26 -2.96
CA LEU A 724 2.22 10.41 -3.19
C LEU A 724 0.96 10.00 -3.96
N SER A 725 -0.18 10.03 -3.27
CA SER A 725 -1.48 9.72 -3.87
C SER A 725 -1.95 10.83 -4.82
N LEU A 726 -2.35 10.42 -6.02
CA LEU A 726 -2.93 11.27 -7.08
C LEU A 726 -4.25 11.94 -6.67
N ASP A 727 -4.98 11.39 -5.70
CA ASP A 727 -6.26 11.96 -5.27
C ASP A 727 -6.11 13.01 -4.18
N SER A 728 -4.90 13.21 -3.66
CA SER A 728 -4.67 14.13 -2.56
C SER A 728 -4.99 15.57 -2.97
N GLU A 729 -5.61 16.30 -2.06
CA GLU A 729 -5.91 17.73 -2.24
C GLU A 729 -4.63 18.55 -2.46
N THR A 730 -3.51 18.07 -1.89
CA THR A 730 -2.16 18.56 -2.17
C THR A 730 -1.77 18.46 -3.64
N ILE A 731 -2.10 17.38 -4.35
CA ILE A 731 -1.84 17.23 -5.79
C ILE A 731 -2.82 18.08 -6.60
N LYS A 732 -4.11 17.96 -6.31
CA LYS A 732 -5.20 18.62 -7.06
C LYS A 732 -5.09 20.14 -7.06
N ASN A 733 -4.64 20.71 -5.95
CA ASN A 733 -4.48 22.15 -5.79
C ASN A 733 -3.05 22.65 -5.99
N ASN A 734 -2.12 21.80 -6.47
CA ASN A 734 -0.74 22.19 -6.64
C ASN A 734 -0.51 23.00 -7.93
N ASP A 735 -0.31 24.30 -7.79
CA ASP A 735 -0.07 25.17 -8.95
C ASP A 735 1.26 24.88 -9.65
N TYR A 736 2.23 24.24 -8.98
CA TYR A 736 3.46 23.80 -9.63
C TYR A 736 3.23 22.60 -10.56
N ILE A 737 2.41 21.62 -10.15
CA ILE A 737 2.09 20.43 -10.97
C ILE A 737 1.21 20.80 -12.16
N LYS A 738 0.24 21.70 -11.95
CA LYS A 738 -0.64 22.20 -13.03
C LYS A 738 0.14 22.85 -14.17
N LYS A 739 1.33 23.38 -13.94
CA LYS A 739 2.19 23.90 -15.04
C LYS A 739 2.52 22.84 -16.08
N TYR A 740 2.60 21.57 -15.68
CA TYR A 740 3.01 20.45 -16.54
C TYR A 740 1.85 19.57 -16.99
N PHE A 741 0.79 19.50 -16.18
CA PHE A 741 -0.34 18.60 -16.41
C PHE A 741 -1.64 19.38 -16.24
N HIS A 742 -2.10 20.08 -17.27
CA HIS A 742 -3.35 20.84 -17.23
C HIS A 742 -4.23 20.64 -18.46
N LEU A 743 -5.53 20.76 -18.23
CA LEU A 743 -6.53 20.87 -19.28
C LEU A 743 -6.56 22.31 -19.84
N PRO A 744 -7.15 22.54 -21.02
CA PRO A 744 -7.28 23.88 -21.61
C PRO A 744 -7.99 24.92 -20.71
N ASN A 745 -8.77 24.46 -19.73
CA ASN A 745 -9.44 25.31 -18.73
C ASN A 745 -8.56 25.63 -17.49
N GLY A 746 -7.29 25.24 -17.49
CA GLY A 746 -6.32 25.47 -16.42
C GLY A 746 -6.42 24.52 -15.22
N LYS A 747 -7.36 23.56 -15.22
CA LYS A 747 -7.46 22.52 -14.18
C LYS A 747 -6.40 21.43 -14.40
N LEU A 748 -5.99 20.75 -13.33
CA LEU A 748 -5.06 19.63 -13.40
C LEU A 748 -5.59 18.49 -14.29
N ASP A 749 -4.77 18.03 -15.23
CA ASP A 749 -5.01 16.81 -16.01
C ASP A 749 -4.43 15.60 -15.26
N ILE A 750 -5.28 14.91 -14.50
CA ILE A 750 -4.90 13.77 -13.68
C ILE A 750 -4.53 12.54 -14.51
N ASP A 751 -5.15 12.36 -15.67
CA ASP A 751 -4.94 11.16 -16.47
C ASP A 751 -3.64 11.25 -17.27
N LEU A 752 -3.29 12.44 -17.74
CA LEU A 752 -1.95 12.71 -18.27
C LEU A 752 -0.86 12.53 -17.21
N LEU A 753 -1.10 13.02 -15.98
CA LEU A 753 -0.17 12.82 -14.86
C LEU A 753 0.02 11.33 -14.52
N LYS A 754 -1.05 10.52 -14.52
CA LYS A 754 -0.97 9.06 -14.35
C LYS A 754 -0.17 8.40 -15.45
N LEU A 755 -0.45 8.75 -16.70
CA LEU A 755 0.21 8.17 -17.87
C LEU A 755 1.73 8.35 -17.76
N VAL A 756 2.17 9.57 -17.44
CA VAL A 756 3.60 9.88 -17.27
C VAL A 756 4.21 9.24 -16.03
N ALA A 757 3.46 9.14 -14.93
CA ALA A 757 3.98 8.51 -13.72
C ALA A 757 4.15 7.00 -13.85
N TYR A 758 3.34 6.32 -14.69
CA TYR A 758 3.25 4.86 -14.70
C TYR A 758 3.65 4.19 -16.02
N ASP A 759 3.71 4.89 -17.15
CA ASP A 759 4.23 4.36 -18.41
C ASP A 759 5.67 4.86 -18.63
N ALA A 760 6.62 3.92 -18.69
CA ALA A 760 8.05 4.25 -18.85
C ALA A 760 8.35 5.01 -20.16
N ARG A 761 7.59 4.76 -21.24
CA ARG A 761 7.77 5.44 -22.53
C ARG A 761 7.21 6.87 -22.45
N ALA A 762 6.06 7.04 -21.81
CA ALA A 762 5.50 8.37 -21.55
C ALA A 762 6.41 9.20 -20.63
N TYR A 763 6.99 8.58 -19.60
CA TYR A 763 7.99 9.20 -18.72
C TYR A 763 9.23 9.66 -19.51
N GLU A 764 9.79 8.82 -20.37
CA GLU A 764 10.96 9.17 -21.19
C GLU A 764 10.66 10.32 -22.16
N LEU A 765 9.51 10.30 -22.83
CA LEU A 765 9.09 11.41 -23.71
C LEU A 765 8.91 12.72 -22.93
N PHE A 766 8.31 12.64 -21.74
CA PHE A 766 8.16 13.79 -20.85
C PHE A 766 9.53 14.32 -20.40
N TYR A 767 10.44 13.42 -20.00
CA TYR A 767 11.80 13.73 -19.61
C TYR A 767 12.59 14.43 -20.73
N GLN A 768 12.45 13.95 -21.96
CA GLN A 768 13.05 14.57 -23.16
C GLN A 768 12.47 15.97 -23.40
N CYS A 769 11.15 16.14 -23.39
CA CYS A 769 10.52 17.46 -23.56
C CYS A 769 11.03 18.49 -22.57
N ILE A 770 11.20 18.11 -21.31
CA ILE A 770 11.69 18.99 -20.25
C ILE A 770 13.19 19.29 -20.41
N ASN A 771 14.00 18.32 -20.85
CA ASN A 771 15.44 18.51 -20.99
C ASN A 771 15.88 19.16 -22.30
N GLU A 772 15.16 18.96 -23.40
CA GLU A 772 15.46 19.52 -24.72
C GLU A 772 14.95 20.97 -24.85
N ASN A 773 13.76 21.26 -24.30
CA ASN A 773 13.13 22.59 -24.40
C ASN A 773 13.10 23.31 -23.04
N ARG A 774 14.26 23.42 -22.39
CA ARG A 774 14.40 23.92 -21.00
C ARG A 774 13.81 25.31 -20.71
N HIS A 775 13.48 26.07 -21.74
CA HIS A 775 12.96 27.43 -21.63
C HIS A 775 11.52 27.58 -22.16
N ASN A 776 11.00 26.64 -22.96
CA ASN A 776 9.76 26.78 -23.73
C ASN A 776 8.87 25.51 -23.68
N TYR A 777 8.86 24.77 -22.57
CA TYR A 777 7.93 23.63 -22.43
C TYR A 777 6.49 24.10 -22.63
N THR A 778 5.78 23.48 -23.57
CA THR A 778 4.32 23.59 -23.71
C THR A 778 3.70 22.21 -23.56
N ILE A 779 2.51 22.15 -22.97
CA ILE A 779 1.78 20.90 -22.82
C ILE A 779 1.37 20.33 -24.20
N ASP A 780 1.06 21.21 -25.16
CA ASP A 780 0.66 20.83 -26.51
C ASP A 780 1.76 20.08 -27.26
N ASP A 781 3.02 20.53 -27.15
CA ASP A 781 4.17 19.84 -27.75
C ASP A 781 4.35 18.43 -27.18
N PHE A 782 4.14 18.27 -25.87
CA PHE A 782 4.24 16.99 -25.21
C PHE A 782 3.09 16.04 -25.60
N LEU A 783 1.85 16.56 -25.65
CA LEU A 783 0.69 15.79 -26.11
C LEU A 783 0.86 15.33 -27.56
N ASN A 784 1.40 16.18 -28.44
CA ASN A 784 1.70 15.81 -29.83
C ASN A 784 2.72 14.65 -29.93
N LYS A 785 3.76 14.62 -29.09
CA LYS A 785 4.71 13.50 -29.03
C LYS A 785 4.07 12.20 -28.53
N LEU A 786 3.21 12.26 -27.50
CA LEU A 786 2.45 11.09 -27.04
C LEU A 786 1.53 10.52 -28.11
N TRP A 787 0.87 11.41 -28.87
CA TRP A 787 0.00 11.04 -30.00
C TRP A 787 0.77 10.38 -31.14
N ALA A 788 1.94 10.90 -31.49
CA ALA A 788 2.81 10.32 -32.52
C ALA A 788 3.26 8.88 -32.16
N GLU A 789 3.59 8.65 -30.89
CA GLU A 789 4.06 7.36 -30.36
C GLU A 789 2.93 6.39 -29.97
N LYS A 790 1.68 6.80 -30.17
CA LYS A 790 0.48 6.02 -29.84
C LYS A 790 0.41 5.56 -28.37
N ILE A 791 0.87 6.40 -27.44
CA ILE A 791 0.87 6.12 -26.00
C ILE A 791 -0.34 6.82 -25.38
N PHE A 792 -1.42 6.06 -25.22
CA PHE A 792 -2.72 6.60 -24.79
C PHE A 792 -3.17 6.07 -23.42
N ASP A 793 -2.67 4.89 -23.00
CA ASP A 793 -3.16 4.19 -21.80
C ASP A 793 -2.00 3.63 -20.93
N PRO A 794 -2.15 3.60 -19.59
CA PRO A 794 -1.16 3.01 -18.67
C PRO A 794 -1.11 1.46 -18.72
N PRO A 795 0.06 0.79 -18.64
CA PRO A 795 0.16 -0.67 -18.88
C PRO A 795 -0.34 -1.59 -17.75
N LEU A 796 -0.93 -2.71 -18.17
CA LEU A 796 -1.59 -3.77 -17.40
C LEU A 796 -0.63 -5.01 -17.17
N TRP A 797 -0.13 -5.27 -15.94
CA TRP A 797 0.45 -6.53 -15.31
C TRP A 797 1.63 -7.34 -15.98
N LYS A 798 2.60 -7.93 -15.19
CA LYS A 798 3.42 -9.21 -15.41
C LYS A 798 4.99 -9.16 -15.31
N THR A 799 5.63 -9.54 -14.18
CA THR A 799 7.00 -10.15 -14.21
C THR A 799 7.30 -11.21 -13.13
N ILE A 800 6.37 -11.64 -12.27
CA ILE A 800 6.68 -12.64 -11.22
C ILE A 800 6.08 -14.01 -11.56
N ASN A 801 6.94 -15.02 -11.78
CA ASN A 801 6.56 -16.42 -12.03
C ASN A 801 6.60 -17.25 -10.73
N GLN A 802 5.42 -17.47 -10.13
CA GLN A 802 5.23 -18.12 -8.83
C GLN A 802 5.45 -19.65 -8.86
N THR A 803 5.39 -20.27 -10.04
CA THR A 803 5.48 -21.72 -10.22
C THR A 803 6.90 -22.24 -10.03
N VAL A 804 7.91 -21.43 -10.36
CA VAL A 804 9.33 -21.75 -10.16
C VAL A 804 9.72 -21.70 -8.68
N ILE A 805 9.13 -20.79 -7.90
CA ILE A 805 9.44 -20.60 -6.48
C ILE A 805 8.90 -21.77 -5.63
N LYS A 806 7.66 -22.20 -5.89
CA LYS A 806 7.04 -23.31 -5.15
C LYS A 806 7.78 -24.64 -5.39
N LYS A 807 8.28 -24.89 -6.60
CA LYS A 807 8.99 -26.14 -6.94
C LYS A 807 10.34 -26.30 -6.23
N ASN A 808 11.05 -25.19 -5.98
CA ASN A 808 12.33 -25.20 -5.26
C ASN A 808 12.18 -25.21 -3.72
N LEU A 809 11.10 -24.67 -3.17
CA LEU A 809 10.82 -24.75 -1.73
C LEU A 809 10.41 -26.16 -1.27
N TYR A 810 9.73 -26.93 -2.14
CA TYR A 810 9.36 -28.31 -1.86
C TYR A 810 10.54 -29.29 -1.93
N SER A 811 11.50 -29.08 -2.81
CA SER A 811 12.71 -29.92 -2.91
C SER A 811 13.68 -29.71 -1.73
N VAL A 812 13.77 -28.48 -1.21
CA VAL A 812 14.55 -28.18 0.01
C VAL A 812 13.91 -28.80 1.26
N LYS A 813 12.57 -28.83 1.36
CA LYS A 813 11.87 -29.44 2.50
C LYS A 813 11.84 -30.97 2.49
N GLN A 814 11.81 -31.63 1.32
CA GLN A 814 11.85 -33.11 1.26
C GLN A 814 13.22 -33.71 1.62
N ASN A 815 14.33 -32.98 1.39
CA ASN A 815 15.66 -33.43 1.81
C ASN A 815 15.86 -33.38 3.34
N ASN A 816 14.97 -32.73 4.08
CA ASN A 816 15.00 -32.66 5.55
C ASN A 816 14.13 -33.72 6.25
N ILE A 817 13.44 -34.60 5.51
CA ILE A 817 12.64 -35.70 6.07
C ILE A 817 13.31 -37.07 5.84
N LYS A 818 14.36 -37.13 5.01
CA LYS A 818 15.20 -38.32 4.82
C LYS A 818 16.66 -38.04 5.20
N LYS A 819 16.90 -37.72 6.47
CA LYS A 819 18.14 -38.05 7.18
C LYS A 819 17.85 -38.21 8.66
#